data_AF-A0A328NP68-F1
#
_entry.id   AF-A0A328NP68-F1
#
_cell.length_a   1.000
_cell.length_b   1.000
_cell.length_c   1.000
_cell.angle_alpha   90.00
_cell.angle_beta   90.00
_cell.angle_gamma   90.00
#
_symmetry.space_group_name_H-M   'P 1'
#
loop_
_entity.id
_entity.type
_entity.pdbx_description
1 polymer ?
#
loop_
_entity_poly.entity_id
_entity_poly.type
_entity_poly.pdbx_seq_one_letter_code
_entity_poly.pdbx_strand_id
1 'polypeptide(L)'
;MFEVGENADGILAGVLFLIWLSAAILATRLAWRPTPEALRKSARRLLRLLVAALVVLVVKCVAIGLMLAVDWIFADNRVIVQMPLLLLPMLAVVIWTVPGLRALANRDDAPVDVETRSAAADPRFVVPVQVTAVATVIGVYFAYVSRPVPSYLDDIATHAAPILLSVLVLWFWQGRRLRVVTATDFARRGRRASALRATAQAAVVVLVVAAGITYVAQSSRLPDRMSMTSHDNVDYGGGPSIGHGGHGGTSVDELRGPRTGKPNKAFTLTAKNATVRLSSGTEIKALTYNGQSPGPELRVREGDLVEVTLHNEIPDENVTIHWHGLDVPNGEDGVAGATQNAVEPGGSFTYRFIAEQVGTFWYHTHQNPLEAIRRGLFGALIVEPRDGPPPGERDFVVQAHEWRTPDDNIVSFGTSDTLQRQEVAPGTPVRLRLINTDNNPSTDSRPRALTVNGTPVRVAAIDGVDVNGPTPLTDPRFGLATGGRYDVTFTMPAGPVRLTDLANRDGGLVLAPPGDTSTPKIVDDGDHFDPLSYGSGGSRPFDAGSSYDRSFTQLLDDRLSFYNGGLHLVPIINGHSFPDTPTLMVRMDDVVKVRIVNRSHQNHPMHLHGHHALVLSRNGVRATGSPWWIDSLDVIPGEIYEIGFKADNPGLWMDHCHNLDHAANGMVMHLAYEGVTSPYELGRGTPNQPE
;
A
#
# COMPACT_ATOMS: atom_id res chain seq x y z
N MET A 1 -6.22 5.12 -16.39
CA MET A 1 -5.38 6.22 -16.95
C MET A 1 -4.12 6.42 -16.12
N PHE A 2 -4.24 6.57 -14.80
CA PHE A 2 -3.10 6.67 -13.88
C PHE A 2 -2.06 5.57 -14.09
N GLU A 3 -2.43 4.29 -13.92
CA GLU A 3 -1.50 3.16 -14.06
C GLU A 3 -0.75 3.14 -15.40
N VAL A 4 -1.44 3.47 -16.49
CA VAL A 4 -0.83 3.53 -17.83
C VAL A 4 0.21 4.66 -17.88
N GLY A 5 -0.12 5.83 -17.33
CA GLY A 5 0.81 6.94 -17.21
C GLY A 5 2.02 6.59 -16.36
N GLU A 6 1.79 6.00 -15.18
CA GLU A 6 2.83 5.64 -14.20
C GLU A 6 3.80 4.59 -14.72
N ASN A 7 3.27 3.49 -15.27
CA ASN A 7 4.09 2.45 -15.88
C ASN A 7 4.89 2.99 -17.07
N ALA A 8 4.27 3.81 -17.92
CA ALA A 8 4.96 4.43 -19.04
C ALA A 8 6.08 5.37 -18.54
N ASP A 9 5.82 6.21 -17.55
CA ASP A 9 6.79 7.17 -17.02
C ASP A 9 8.07 6.49 -16.51
N GLY A 10 7.92 5.41 -15.74
CA GLY A 10 9.03 4.62 -15.22
C GLY A 10 9.86 3.96 -16.33
N ILE A 11 9.20 3.29 -17.29
CA ILE A 11 9.87 2.66 -18.45
C ILE A 11 10.62 3.73 -19.26
N LEU A 12 9.98 4.87 -19.53
CA LEU A 12 10.55 5.96 -20.31
C LEU A 12 11.75 6.61 -19.59
N ALA A 13 11.75 6.69 -18.26
CA ALA A 13 12.92 7.13 -17.48
C ALA A 13 14.12 6.20 -17.72
N GLY A 14 13.91 4.88 -17.69
CA GLY A 14 14.95 3.89 -18.00
C GLY A 14 15.46 3.98 -19.45
N VAL A 15 14.55 4.13 -20.42
CA VAL A 15 14.90 4.29 -21.84
C VAL A 15 15.70 5.59 -22.07
N LEU A 16 15.27 6.71 -21.48
CA LEU A 16 16.00 7.97 -21.54
C LEU A 16 17.40 7.83 -20.96
N PHE A 17 17.55 7.14 -19.82
CA PHE A 17 18.86 6.86 -19.25
C PHE A 17 19.78 6.12 -20.22
N LEU A 18 19.30 5.04 -20.86
CA LEU A 18 20.11 4.26 -21.82
C LEU A 18 20.50 5.08 -23.07
N ILE A 19 19.57 5.89 -23.59
CA ILE A 19 19.83 6.77 -24.75
C ILE A 19 20.88 7.83 -24.38
N TRP A 20 20.70 8.53 -23.27
CA TRP A 20 21.61 9.60 -22.84
C TRP A 20 22.98 9.07 -22.41
N LEU A 21 23.05 7.90 -21.76
CA LEU A 21 24.30 7.22 -21.48
C LEU A 21 25.07 6.90 -22.77
N SER A 22 24.37 6.35 -23.77
CA SER A 22 24.94 6.06 -25.08
C SER A 22 25.42 7.34 -25.79
N ALA A 23 24.62 8.41 -25.72
CA ALA A 23 24.95 9.71 -26.27
C ALA A 23 26.20 10.31 -25.60
N ALA A 24 26.28 10.26 -24.27
CA ALA A 24 27.43 10.74 -23.50
C ALA A 24 28.71 9.96 -23.84
N ILE A 25 28.65 8.63 -23.94
CA ILE A 25 29.78 7.80 -24.36
C ILE A 25 30.24 8.16 -25.78
N LEU A 26 29.30 8.36 -26.70
CA LEU A 26 29.60 8.67 -28.10
C LEU A 26 30.19 10.09 -28.25
N ALA A 27 29.60 11.09 -27.59
CA ALA A 27 30.08 12.47 -27.56
C ALA A 27 31.51 12.54 -27.01
N THR A 28 31.77 11.81 -25.92
CA THR A 28 33.09 11.73 -25.29
C THR A 28 34.16 11.09 -26.20
N ARG A 29 33.76 10.27 -27.19
CA ARG A 29 34.68 9.57 -28.10
C ARG A 29 34.84 10.28 -29.45
N LEU A 30 34.11 11.36 -29.71
CA LEU A 30 34.05 12.01 -31.02
C LEU A 30 35.42 12.52 -31.49
N ALA A 31 36.14 13.23 -30.60
CA ALA A 31 37.49 13.75 -30.89
C ALA A 31 38.56 12.65 -31.09
N TRP A 32 38.25 11.39 -30.76
CA TRP A 32 39.14 10.24 -30.96
C TRP A 32 38.80 9.44 -32.21
N ARG A 33 38.02 9.96 -33.17
CA ARG A 33 37.76 9.27 -34.45
C ARG A 33 38.93 9.48 -35.42
N PRO A 34 39.44 8.40 -36.06
CA PRO A 34 40.69 8.47 -36.85
C PRO A 34 40.50 9.08 -38.23
N THR A 35 39.31 8.91 -38.81
CA THR A 35 39.02 9.31 -40.18
C THR A 35 37.84 10.29 -40.21
N PRO A 36 37.79 11.18 -41.21
CA PRO A 36 36.66 12.10 -41.41
C PRO A 36 35.33 11.35 -41.53
N GLU A 37 35.32 10.22 -42.26
CA GLU A 37 34.15 9.36 -42.39
C GLU A 37 33.66 8.81 -41.04
N ALA A 38 34.55 8.29 -40.19
CA ALA A 38 34.19 7.74 -38.88
C ALA A 38 33.67 8.83 -37.93
N LEU A 39 34.20 10.06 -38.05
CA LEU A 39 33.72 11.24 -37.33
C LEU A 39 32.30 11.61 -37.78
N ARG A 40 32.07 11.78 -39.09
CA ARG A 40 30.75 12.10 -39.66
C ARG A 40 29.70 11.06 -39.28
N LYS A 41 30.03 9.77 -39.41
CA LYS A 41 29.14 8.66 -39.03
C LYS A 41 28.79 8.68 -37.55
N SER A 42 29.76 9.01 -36.69
CA SER A 42 29.53 9.13 -35.24
C SER A 42 28.70 10.36 -34.89
N ALA A 43 28.95 11.51 -35.52
CA ALA A 43 28.17 12.73 -35.34
C ALA A 43 26.70 12.53 -35.77
N ARG A 44 26.46 11.88 -36.93
CA ARG A 44 25.10 11.52 -37.38
C ARG A 44 24.41 10.53 -36.44
N ARG A 45 25.14 9.54 -35.93
CA ARG A 45 24.60 8.61 -34.91
C ARG A 45 24.21 9.35 -33.63
N LEU A 46 25.04 10.28 -33.17
CA LEU A 46 24.74 11.09 -32.00
C LEU A 46 23.51 11.98 -32.23
N LEU A 47 23.40 12.65 -33.38
CA LEU A 47 22.18 13.39 -33.75
C LEU A 47 20.93 12.52 -33.73
N ARG A 48 21.00 11.28 -34.25
CA ARG A 48 19.88 10.33 -34.19
C ARG A 48 19.50 9.95 -32.76
N LEU A 49 20.49 9.76 -31.87
CA LEU A 49 20.23 9.51 -30.44
C LEU A 49 19.56 10.70 -29.78
N LEU A 50 19.97 11.94 -30.09
CA LEU A 50 19.32 13.14 -29.55
C LEU A 50 17.88 13.30 -30.06
N VAL A 51 17.61 12.98 -31.33
CA VAL A 51 16.24 12.94 -31.88
C VAL A 51 15.41 11.85 -31.19
N ALA A 52 15.97 10.65 -31.00
CA ALA A 52 15.29 9.59 -30.27
C ALA A 52 14.97 9.98 -28.83
N ALA A 53 15.92 10.62 -28.13
CA ALA A 53 15.70 11.15 -26.78
C ALA A 53 14.56 12.17 -26.74
N LEU A 54 14.47 13.07 -27.73
CA LEU A 54 13.37 14.03 -27.83
C LEU A 54 12.02 13.34 -28.04
N VAL A 55 11.96 12.31 -28.90
CA VAL A 55 10.73 11.53 -29.10
C VAL A 55 10.30 10.87 -27.80
N VAL A 56 11.22 10.21 -27.10
CA VAL A 56 10.93 9.56 -25.80
C VAL A 56 10.49 10.58 -24.76
N LEU A 57 11.09 11.78 -24.73
CA LEU A 57 10.66 12.87 -23.84
C LEU A 57 9.24 13.33 -24.16
N VAL A 58 8.87 13.47 -25.43
CA VAL A 58 7.49 13.82 -25.82
C VAL A 58 6.50 12.76 -25.33
N VAL A 59 6.83 11.48 -25.48
CA VAL A 59 6.00 10.38 -24.95
C VAL A 59 5.92 10.45 -23.41
N LYS A 60 7.02 10.81 -22.72
CA LYS A 60 7.01 11.01 -21.26
C LYS A 60 6.09 12.16 -20.85
N CYS A 61 6.08 13.28 -21.59
CA CYS A 61 5.14 14.37 -21.36
C CYS A 61 3.68 13.93 -21.58
N VAL A 62 3.41 13.04 -22.53
CA VAL A 62 2.07 12.45 -22.71
C VAL A 62 1.71 11.58 -21.50
N ALA A 63 2.64 10.74 -21.01
CA ALA A 63 2.42 9.91 -19.82
C ALA A 63 2.08 10.76 -18.57
N ILE A 64 2.82 11.86 -18.35
CA ILE A 64 2.53 12.83 -17.28
C ILE A 64 1.18 13.53 -17.53
N GLY A 65 0.85 13.84 -18.79
CA GLY A 65 -0.46 14.35 -19.17
C GLY A 65 -1.61 13.41 -18.82
N LEU A 66 -1.42 12.09 -18.95
CA LEU A 66 -2.41 11.09 -18.52
C LEU A 66 -2.62 11.09 -17.00
N MET A 67 -1.56 11.32 -16.21
CA MET A 67 -1.67 11.47 -14.75
C MET A 67 -2.39 12.76 -14.37
N LEU A 68 -2.04 13.88 -15.01
CA LEU A 68 -2.69 15.18 -14.81
C LEU A 68 -4.19 15.16 -15.14
N ALA A 69 -4.60 14.31 -16.09
CA ALA A 69 -6.00 14.10 -16.43
C ALA A 69 -6.78 13.35 -15.33
N VAL A 70 -6.09 12.68 -14.40
CA VAL A 70 -6.69 12.07 -13.21
C VAL A 70 -6.73 13.08 -12.07
N ASP A 71 -5.58 13.56 -11.61
CA ASP A 71 -5.45 14.63 -10.61
C ASP A 71 -4.02 15.20 -10.63
N TRP A 72 -3.86 16.46 -10.21
CA TRP A 72 -2.56 17.11 -10.07
C TRP A 72 -1.60 16.32 -9.18
N ILE A 73 -2.09 15.70 -8.10
CA ILE A 73 -1.27 15.02 -7.10
C ILE A 73 -0.51 13.79 -7.63
N PHE A 74 -0.95 13.24 -8.76
CA PHE A 74 -0.27 12.12 -9.43
C PHE A 74 0.89 12.57 -10.31
N ALA A 75 0.95 13.86 -10.67
CA ALA A 75 1.93 14.41 -11.62
C ALA A 75 2.84 15.48 -11.00
N ASP A 76 2.48 16.03 -9.84
CA ASP A 76 3.10 17.19 -9.23
C ASP A 76 4.63 17.07 -9.09
N ASN A 77 5.14 15.95 -8.57
CA ASN A 77 6.57 15.70 -8.39
C ASN A 77 7.29 15.57 -9.74
N ARG A 78 6.65 15.01 -10.77
CA ARG A 78 7.21 14.88 -12.12
C ARG A 78 7.33 16.26 -12.76
N VAL A 79 6.34 17.12 -12.57
CA VAL A 79 6.30 18.48 -13.12
C VAL A 79 7.22 19.44 -12.37
N ILE A 80 7.21 19.42 -11.03
CA ILE A 80 7.93 20.38 -10.19
C ILE A 80 9.40 19.97 -9.99
N VAL A 81 9.69 18.68 -9.83
CA VAL A 81 11.03 18.20 -9.48
C VAL A 81 11.73 17.59 -10.70
N GLN A 82 11.15 16.55 -11.29
CA GLN A 82 11.87 15.76 -12.30
C GLN A 82 12.10 16.54 -13.61
N MET A 83 11.07 17.20 -14.12
CA MET A 83 11.13 17.89 -15.42
C MET A 83 12.15 19.04 -15.42
N PRO A 84 12.20 19.95 -14.44
CA PRO A 84 13.22 21.01 -14.42
C PRO A 84 14.65 20.46 -14.38
N LEU A 85 14.90 19.43 -13.58
CA LEU A 85 16.23 18.80 -13.47
C LEU A 85 16.68 18.16 -14.80
N LEU A 86 15.74 17.66 -15.61
CA LEU A 86 16.02 17.07 -16.92
C LEU A 86 16.10 18.11 -18.05
N LEU A 87 15.18 19.07 -18.09
CA LEU A 87 15.02 20.01 -19.20
C LEU A 87 16.14 21.05 -19.26
N LEU A 88 16.67 21.50 -18.12
CA LEU A 88 17.76 22.48 -18.06
C LEU A 88 19.04 22.01 -18.79
N PRO A 89 19.63 20.83 -18.48
CA PRO A 89 20.80 20.36 -19.21
C PRO A 89 20.46 19.97 -20.67
N MET A 90 19.25 19.51 -20.96
CA MET A 90 18.80 19.28 -22.34
C MET A 90 18.79 20.56 -23.18
N LEU A 91 18.34 21.69 -22.61
CA LEU A 91 18.38 22.98 -23.27
C LEU A 91 19.81 23.39 -23.64
N ALA A 92 20.77 23.15 -22.72
CA ALA A 92 22.19 23.38 -23.01
C ALA A 92 22.73 22.50 -24.16
N VAL A 93 22.26 21.25 -24.29
CA VAL A 93 22.59 20.38 -25.45
C VAL A 93 22.08 20.99 -26.76
N VAL A 94 20.85 21.50 -26.77
CA VAL A 94 20.26 22.13 -27.97
C VAL A 94 21.04 23.38 -28.37
N ILE A 95 21.42 24.22 -27.41
CA ILE A 95 22.11 25.49 -27.67
C ILE A 95 23.57 25.27 -28.08
N TRP A 96 24.31 24.41 -27.36
CA TRP A 96 25.77 24.31 -27.52
C TRP A 96 26.24 23.07 -28.30
N THR A 97 25.56 21.93 -28.18
CA THR A 97 26.02 20.68 -28.77
C THR A 97 25.45 20.45 -30.19
N VAL A 98 24.16 20.68 -30.41
CA VAL A 98 23.49 20.40 -31.69
C VAL A 98 24.09 21.17 -32.88
N PRO A 99 24.42 22.48 -32.78
CA PRO A 99 25.02 23.21 -33.89
C PRO A 99 26.37 22.63 -34.31
N GLY A 100 27.24 22.34 -33.33
CA GLY A 100 28.53 21.70 -33.57
C GLY A 100 28.39 20.30 -34.17
N LEU A 101 27.40 19.52 -33.73
CA LEU A 101 27.15 18.19 -34.28
C LEU A 101 26.71 18.23 -35.74
N ARG A 102 25.86 19.20 -36.12
CA ARG A 102 25.45 19.40 -37.51
C ARG A 102 26.64 19.76 -38.39
N ALA A 103 27.51 20.66 -37.90
CA ALA A 103 28.75 21.01 -38.60
C ALA A 103 29.65 19.78 -38.81
N LEU A 104 29.87 18.97 -37.76
CA LEU A 104 30.68 17.75 -37.85
C LEU A 104 30.05 16.64 -38.70
N ALA A 105 28.71 16.55 -38.74
CA ALA A 105 27.99 15.57 -39.54
C ALA A 105 27.99 15.88 -41.05
N ASN A 106 28.13 17.17 -41.40
CA ASN A 106 28.11 17.71 -42.76
C ASN A 106 29.50 18.14 -43.24
N ARG A 107 30.56 17.91 -42.45
CA ARG A 107 31.94 18.23 -42.82
C ARG A 107 32.36 17.52 -44.11
N ASP A 108 33.27 18.15 -44.85
CA ASP A 108 33.93 17.55 -46.00
C ASP A 108 34.97 16.50 -45.56
N ASP A 109 35.57 15.78 -46.52
CA ASP A 109 36.54 14.71 -46.26
C ASP A 109 37.95 15.19 -45.87
N ALA A 110 38.06 16.42 -45.37
CA ALA A 110 39.29 16.99 -44.83
C ALA A 110 39.76 16.19 -43.59
N PRO A 111 41.08 15.97 -43.43
CA PRO A 111 41.63 15.26 -42.27
C PRO A 111 41.14 15.80 -40.92
N VAL A 112 41.09 14.93 -39.90
CA VAL A 112 40.70 15.32 -38.55
C VAL A 112 41.88 15.98 -37.85
N ASP A 113 42.00 17.29 -38.03
CA ASP A 113 43.04 18.17 -37.48
C ASP A 113 42.79 18.57 -36.01
N VAL A 114 43.71 19.36 -35.46
CA VAL A 114 43.67 19.82 -34.07
C VAL A 114 42.44 20.70 -33.81
N GLU A 115 42.07 21.58 -34.75
CA GLU A 115 40.90 22.46 -34.62
C GLU A 115 39.61 21.64 -34.51
N THR A 116 39.44 20.64 -35.37
CA THR A 116 38.27 19.75 -35.35
C THR A 116 38.23 18.92 -34.08
N ARG A 117 39.37 18.42 -33.60
CA ARG A 117 39.44 17.70 -32.31
C ARG A 117 39.13 18.62 -31.13
N SER A 118 39.58 19.87 -31.19
CA SER A 118 39.29 20.88 -30.18
C SER A 118 37.80 21.14 -30.09
N ALA A 119 37.15 21.44 -31.22
CA ALA A 119 35.71 21.65 -31.29
C ALA A 119 34.90 20.41 -30.83
N ALA A 120 35.33 19.21 -31.23
CA ALA A 120 34.67 17.96 -30.84
C ALA A 120 34.93 17.51 -29.39
N ALA A 121 35.90 18.13 -28.70
CA ALA A 121 36.23 17.85 -27.29
C ALA A 121 35.93 19.04 -26.36
N ASP A 122 35.42 20.15 -26.88
CA ASP A 122 35.10 21.34 -26.10
C ASP A 122 34.14 20.98 -24.94
N PRO A 123 34.44 21.38 -23.69
CA PRO A 123 33.52 21.18 -22.57
C PRO A 123 32.10 21.69 -22.83
N ARG A 124 31.92 22.84 -23.48
CA ARG A 124 30.59 23.38 -23.86
C ARG A 124 29.82 22.45 -24.79
N PHE A 125 30.55 21.68 -25.60
CA PHE A 125 29.97 20.72 -26.54
C PHE A 125 29.65 19.36 -25.90
N VAL A 126 30.53 18.84 -25.04
CA VAL A 126 30.40 17.46 -24.50
C VAL A 126 29.70 17.41 -23.14
N VAL A 127 30.00 18.35 -22.24
CA VAL A 127 29.53 18.30 -20.84
C VAL A 127 28.00 18.36 -20.73
N PRO A 128 27.26 19.18 -21.51
CA PRO A 128 25.80 19.15 -21.45
C PRO A 128 25.21 17.76 -21.68
N VAL A 129 25.73 16.98 -22.65
CA VAL A 129 25.26 15.61 -22.92
C VAL A 129 25.56 14.68 -21.75
N GLN A 130 26.73 14.83 -21.12
CA GLN A 130 27.11 14.02 -19.94
C GLN A 130 26.25 14.36 -18.72
N VAL A 131 25.99 15.66 -18.48
CA VAL A 131 25.15 16.12 -17.37
C VAL A 131 23.70 15.68 -17.57
N THR A 132 23.17 15.72 -18.79
CA THR A 132 21.82 15.17 -19.06
C THR A 132 21.76 13.67 -18.75
N ALA A 133 22.83 12.91 -19.05
CA ALA A 133 22.88 11.50 -18.67
C ALA A 133 22.90 11.27 -17.14
N VAL A 134 23.45 12.21 -16.36
CA VAL A 134 23.35 12.20 -14.89
C VAL A 134 21.95 12.58 -14.44
N ALA A 135 21.33 13.58 -15.06
CA ALA A 135 19.95 13.99 -14.75
C ALA A 135 18.93 12.86 -15.00
N THR A 136 19.14 12.02 -16.03
CA THR A 136 18.27 10.85 -16.26
C THR A 136 18.46 9.74 -15.23
N VAL A 137 19.62 9.62 -14.59
CA VAL A 137 19.79 8.72 -13.43
C VAL A 137 18.92 9.16 -12.27
N ILE A 138 18.84 10.46 -12.00
CA ILE A 138 17.95 11.02 -10.97
C ILE A 138 16.48 10.76 -11.33
N GLY A 139 16.12 10.85 -12.61
CA GLY A 139 14.78 10.45 -13.08
C GLY A 139 14.45 8.98 -12.78
N VAL A 140 15.39 8.07 -13.03
CA VAL A 140 15.24 6.63 -12.66
C VAL A 140 15.16 6.46 -11.15
N TYR A 141 15.94 7.22 -10.37
CA TYR A 141 15.89 7.20 -8.92
C TYR A 141 14.50 7.61 -8.39
N PHE A 142 13.87 8.65 -8.94
CA PHE A 142 12.51 9.02 -8.54
C PHE A 142 11.41 8.09 -9.06
N ALA A 143 11.67 7.36 -10.14
CA ALA A 143 10.71 6.38 -10.64
C ALA A 143 10.64 5.13 -9.75
N TYR A 144 11.74 4.77 -9.06
CA TYR A 144 11.85 3.48 -8.39
C TYR A 144 12.31 3.52 -6.93
N VAL A 145 12.98 4.56 -6.46
CA VAL A 145 13.68 4.56 -5.15
C VAL A 145 13.20 5.67 -4.22
N SER A 146 12.84 6.83 -4.75
CA SER A 146 12.30 7.95 -3.95
C SER A 146 10.98 8.43 -4.52
N ARG A 147 10.02 8.70 -3.64
CA ARG A 147 8.67 9.18 -3.96
C ARG A 147 8.48 10.53 -3.27
N PRO A 148 8.84 11.65 -3.92
CA PRO A 148 8.69 12.99 -3.33
C PRO A 148 7.25 13.26 -2.90
N VAL A 149 7.10 13.89 -1.75
CA VAL A 149 5.82 14.34 -1.19
C VAL A 149 5.69 15.86 -1.30
N PRO A 150 4.46 16.40 -1.32
CA PRO A 150 4.24 17.85 -1.36
C PRO A 150 5.00 18.58 -0.24
N SER A 151 5.85 19.53 -0.66
CA SER A 151 6.92 20.26 0.07
C SER A 151 8.31 20.12 -0.59
N TYR A 152 8.34 20.18 -1.92
CA TYR A 152 9.49 19.77 -2.76
C TYR A 152 10.79 20.59 -2.66
N LEU A 153 10.88 21.62 -1.82
CA LEU A 153 12.08 22.47 -1.76
C LEU A 153 13.32 21.66 -1.37
N ASP A 154 13.18 20.77 -0.39
CA ASP A 154 14.27 19.92 0.08
C ASP A 154 14.65 18.86 -0.95
N ASP A 155 13.66 18.26 -1.65
CA ASP A 155 13.92 17.34 -2.76
C ASP A 155 14.67 18.02 -3.91
N ILE A 156 14.22 19.21 -4.32
CA ILE A 156 14.88 19.99 -5.37
C ILE A 156 16.31 20.32 -4.94
N ALA A 157 16.52 20.82 -3.72
CA ALA A 157 17.84 21.19 -3.23
C ALA A 157 18.79 19.96 -3.17
N THR A 158 18.32 18.87 -2.58
CA THR A 158 19.07 17.62 -2.39
C THR A 158 19.50 17.01 -3.72
N HIS A 159 18.66 17.11 -4.76
CA HIS A 159 18.93 16.50 -6.05
C HIS A 159 19.51 17.45 -7.11
N ALA A 160 19.33 18.76 -6.98
CA ALA A 160 20.04 19.75 -7.80
C ALA A 160 21.53 19.82 -7.45
N ALA A 161 21.89 19.68 -6.18
CA ALA A 161 23.28 19.71 -5.72
C ALA A 161 24.22 18.71 -6.44
N PRO A 162 23.90 17.39 -6.55
CA PRO A 162 24.74 16.45 -7.29
C PRO A 162 24.79 16.73 -8.79
N ILE A 163 23.73 17.28 -9.40
CA ILE A 163 23.78 17.71 -10.81
C ILE A 163 24.78 18.86 -10.97
N LEU A 164 24.70 19.89 -10.13
CA LEU A 164 25.62 21.03 -10.16
C LEU A 164 27.07 20.59 -9.91
N LEU A 165 27.29 19.69 -8.95
CA LEU A 165 28.61 19.10 -8.71
C LEU A 165 29.11 18.31 -9.93
N SER A 166 28.22 17.54 -10.58
CA SER A 166 28.57 16.80 -11.79
C SER A 166 29.01 17.73 -12.92
N VAL A 167 28.39 18.90 -13.07
CA VAL A 167 28.80 19.92 -14.05
C VAL A 167 30.25 20.33 -13.80
N LEU A 168 30.61 20.69 -12.57
CA LEU A 168 31.97 21.12 -12.21
C LEU A 168 33.02 20.02 -12.46
N VAL A 169 32.73 18.80 -11.99
CA VAL A 169 33.62 17.64 -12.12
C VAL A 169 33.80 17.28 -13.60
N LEU A 170 32.70 17.09 -14.34
CA LEU A 170 32.74 16.72 -15.75
C LEU A 170 33.41 17.79 -16.59
N TRP A 171 33.18 19.07 -16.29
CA TRP A 171 33.86 20.18 -16.95
C TRP A 171 35.38 20.13 -16.75
N PHE A 172 35.84 19.95 -15.51
CA PHE A 172 37.27 19.81 -15.22
C PHE A 172 37.89 18.61 -15.95
N TRP A 173 37.23 17.45 -15.90
CA TRP A 173 37.69 16.23 -16.56
C TRP A 173 37.72 16.37 -18.09
N GLN A 174 36.69 16.97 -18.67
CA GLN A 174 36.61 17.23 -20.10
C GLN A 174 37.64 18.27 -20.55
N GLY A 175 37.93 19.29 -19.75
CA GLY A 175 39.01 20.24 -20.00
C GLY A 175 40.41 19.60 -19.97
N ARG A 176 40.64 18.61 -19.09
CA ARG A 176 41.86 17.78 -19.14
C ARG A 176 41.93 16.96 -20.43
N ARG A 177 40.81 16.38 -20.85
CA ARG A 177 40.71 15.60 -22.09
C ARG A 177 40.98 16.44 -23.33
N LEU A 178 40.42 17.65 -23.39
CA LEU A 178 40.68 18.63 -24.45
C LEU A 178 42.19 18.86 -24.62
N ARG A 179 42.90 19.17 -23.52
CA ARG A 179 44.36 19.35 -23.52
C ARG A 179 45.14 18.15 -24.06
N VAL A 180 44.67 16.93 -23.83
CA VAL A 180 45.30 15.71 -24.36
C VAL A 180 45.11 15.60 -25.87
N VAL A 181 43.89 15.82 -26.39
CA VAL A 181 43.61 15.63 -27.83
C VAL A 181 44.17 16.74 -28.72
N THR A 182 44.50 17.88 -28.13
CA THR A 182 45.15 19.02 -28.81
C THR A 182 46.66 19.08 -28.59
N ALA A 183 47.25 18.14 -27.86
CA ALA A 183 48.70 18.08 -27.67
C ALA A 183 49.42 17.78 -28.99
N THR A 184 50.59 18.38 -29.20
CA THR A 184 51.41 18.22 -30.41
C THR A 184 51.82 16.77 -30.66
N ASP A 185 52.11 16.01 -29.60
CA ASP A 185 52.52 14.61 -29.66
C ASP A 185 51.35 13.64 -29.39
N PHE A 186 50.14 13.98 -29.84
CA PHE A 186 48.95 13.16 -29.59
C PHE A 186 49.09 11.75 -30.16
N ALA A 187 49.36 10.78 -29.28
CA ALA A 187 49.30 9.36 -29.57
C ALA A 187 48.10 8.71 -28.87
N ARG A 188 47.35 7.87 -29.60
CA ARG A 188 46.31 7.06 -28.96
C ARG A 188 46.94 6.07 -27.99
N ARG A 189 46.41 6.03 -26.76
CA ARG A 189 46.78 4.98 -25.81
C ARG A 189 46.47 3.60 -26.38
N GLY A 190 47.37 2.65 -26.12
CA GLY A 190 47.17 1.24 -26.45
C GLY A 190 45.92 0.66 -25.78
N ARG A 191 45.28 -0.32 -26.44
CA ARG A 191 44.04 -0.95 -25.97
C ARG A 191 44.18 -1.55 -24.56
N ARG A 192 45.32 -2.19 -24.26
CA ARG A 192 45.61 -2.82 -22.95
C ARG A 192 45.63 -1.81 -21.79
N ALA A 193 46.36 -0.69 -21.95
CA ALA A 193 46.45 0.34 -20.91
C ALA A 193 45.10 1.05 -20.67
N SER A 194 44.28 1.18 -21.72
CA SER A 194 42.93 1.75 -21.61
C SER A 194 41.97 0.77 -20.92
N ALA A 195 42.07 -0.53 -21.23
CA ALA A 195 41.29 -1.58 -20.59
C ALA A 195 41.60 -1.68 -19.08
N LEU A 196 42.88 -1.76 -18.69
CA LEU A 196 43.29 -1.84 -17.28
C LEU A 196 42.77 -0.67 -16.45
N ARG A 197 42.84 0.56 -16.98
CA ARG A 197 42.28 1.75 -16.29
C ARG A 197 40.77 1.69 -16.18
N ALA A 198 40.07 1.28 -17.24
CA ALA A 198 38.62 1.15 -17.20
C ALA A 198 38.18 0.09 -16.19
N THR A 199 38.89 -1.04 -16.13
CA THR A 199 38.66 -2.10 -15.14
C THR A 199 38.92 -1.60 -13.72
N ALA A 200 40.02 -0.89 -13.47
CA ALA A 200 40.31 -0.32 -12.15
C ALA A 200 39.25 0.70 -11.71
N GLN A 201 38.80 1.57 -12.62
CA GLN A 201 37.72 2.51 -12.34
C GLN A 201 36.39 1.80 -12.06
N ALA A 202 36.04 0.80 -12.86
CA ALA A 202 34.85 0.00 -12.64
C ALA A 202 34.89 -0.72 -11.29
N ALA A 203 36.04 -1.28 -10.90
CA ALA A 203 36.22 -1.92 -9.59
C ALA A 203 36.00 -0.95 -8.43
N VAL A 204 36.53 0.28 -8.51
CA VAL A 204 36.29 1.32 -7.48
C VAL A 204 34.81 1.67 -7.40
N VAL A 205 34.12 1.84 -8.54
CA VAL A 205 32.68 2.14 -8.55
C VAL A 205 31.89 0.98 -7.93
N VAL A 206 32.20 -0.26 -8.27
CA VAL A 206 31.54 -1.45 -7.69
C VAL A 206 31.75 -1.49 -6.18
N LEU A 207 32.97 -1.24 -5.69
CA LEU A 207 33.25 -1.24 -4.24
C LEU A 207 32.48 -0.13 -3.50
N VAL A 208 32.42 1.08 -4.06
CA VAL A 208 31.68 2.20 -3.46
C VAL A 208 30.17 1.92 -3.43
N VAL A 209 29.62 1.41 -4.53
CA VAL A 209 28.20 1.03 -4.60
C VAL A 209 27.90 -0.10 -3.61
N ALA A 210 28.74 -1.14 -3.55
CA ALA A 210 28.58 -2.24 -2.60
C ALA A 210 28.63 -1.76 -1.15
N ALA A 211 29.58 -0.88 -0.80
CA ALA A 211 29.66 -0.28 0.52
C ALA A 211 28.42 0.56 0.86
N GLY A 212 27.92 1.35 -0.09
CA GLY A 212 26.68 2.12 0.07
C GLY A 212 25.46 1.22 0.29
N ILE A 213 25.33 0.15 -0.50
CA ILE A 213 24.26 -0.84 -0.34
C ILE A 213 24.33 -1.50 1.05
N THR A 214 25.52 -1.93 1.48
CA THR A 214 25.71 -2.52 2.81
C THR A 214 25.38 -1.53 3.92
N TYR A 215 25.79 -0.27 3.78
CA TYR A 215 25.46 0.77 4.75
C TYR A 215 23.95 0.99 4.86
N VAL A 216 23.25 1.17 3.73
CA VAL A 216 21.79 1.38 3.71
C VAL A 216 21.03 0.16 4.26
N ALA A 217 21.49 -1.06 3.94
CA ALA A 217 20.93 -2.29 4.50
C ALA A 217 21.13 -2.38 6.03
N GLN A 218 22.28 -1.95 6.54
CA GLN A 218 22.54 -1.95 7.98
C GLN A 218 21.75 -0.86 8.69
N SER A 219 21.63 0.33 8.10
CA SER A 219 20.92 1.46 8.69
C SER A 219 19.39 1.31 8.65
N SER A 220 18.84 0.44 7.80
CA SER A 220 17.39 0.18 7.75
C SER A 220 16.90 -0.84 8.77
N ARG A 221 17.79 -1.37 9.63
CA ARG A 221 17.41 -2.32 10.68
C ARG A 221 16.58 -1.61 11.73
N LEU A 222 15.45 -2.22 12.07
CA LEU A 222 14.58 -1.73 13.13
C LEU A 222 15.30 -1.83 14.49
N PRO A 223 15.02 -0.91 15.43
CA PRO A 223 15.58 -0.98 16.77
C PRO A 223 15.11 -2.26 17.49
N ASP A 224 15.93 -2.76 18.42
CA ASP A 224 15.57 -3.94 19.22
C ASP A 224 14.39 -3.66 20.15
N ARG A 225 14.21 -2.40 20.57
CA ARG A 225 13.09 -1.92 21.40
C ARG A 225 12.68 -0.53 20.95
N MET A 226 11.38 -0.29 20.84
CA MET A 226 10.82 1.03 20.60
C MET A 226 9.42 1.14 21.21
N SER A 227 9.02 2.35 21.61
CA SER A 227 7.65 2.63 22.01
C SER A 227 6.87 3.15 20.82
N MET A 228 5.60 2.77 20.69
CA MET A 228 4.71 3.39 19.69
C MET A 228 4.38 4.86 19.98
N THR A 229 4.72 5.33 21.19
CA THR A 229 4.51 6.73 21.60
C THR A 229 5.73 7.62 21.43
N SER A 230 6.87 7.08 20.99
CA SER A 230 8.01 7.89 20.58
C SER A 230 7.74 8.46 19.18
N HIS A 231 6.92 9.51 19.13
CA HIS A 231 6.51 10.15 17.89
C HIS A 231 7.55 11.19 17.43
N ASP A 232 8.54 10.77 16.66
CA ASP A 232 9.52 11.71 16.08
C ASP A 232 8.94 12.48 14.88
N ASN A 233 7.92 11.91 14.22
CA ASN A 233 7.22 12.49 13.08
C ASN A 233 5.72 12.60 13.39
N VAL A 234 5.27 13.78 13.81
CA VAL A 234 3.86 14.04 14.17
C VAL A 234 3.23 15.01 13.18
N ASP A 235 2.09 14.62 12.62
CA ASP A 235 1.22 15.51 11.86
C ASP A 235 0.04 15.94 12.76
N TYR A 236 -0.19 17.26 12.86
CA TYR A 236 -1.29 17.85 13.61
C TYR A 236 -2.47 18.24 12.72
N GLY A 237 -2.43 17.94 11.42
CA GLY A 237 -3.55 18.12 10.49
C GLY A 237 -3.98 19.58 10.35
N GLY A 238 -3.03 20.52 10.46
CA GLY A 238 -3.30 21.96 10.45
C GLY A 238 -3.84 22.54 11.77
N GLY A 239 -4.11 21.70 12.79
CA GLY A 239 -4.46 22.15 14.13
C GLY A 239 -3.25 22.58 14.97
N PRO A 240 -3.46 23.22 16.13
CA PRO A 240 -2.38 23.72 16.97
C PRO A 240 -1.56 22.58 17.59
N SER A 241 -0.23 22.65 17.47
CA SER A 241 0.70 21.83 18.25
C SER A 241 0.75 22.33 19.70
N ILE A 242 0.75 21.40 20.66
CA ILE A 242 1.07 21.69 22.05
C ILE A 242 2.47 21.13 22.31
N GLY A 243 3.40 21.98 22.78
CA GLY A 243 4.75 21.52 23.13
C GLY A 243 4.71 20.42 24.20
N HIS A 244 5.76 19.61 24.26
CA HIS A 244 5.95 18.42 25.13
C HIS A 244 5.90 18.67 26.67
N GLY A 245 5.22 19.70 27.15
CA GLY A 245 5.13 20.07 28.56
C GLY A 245 3.83 19.58 29.20
N GLY A 246 3.85 18.37 29.78
CA GLY A 246 2.77 17.89 30.65
C GLY A 246 2.99 16.47 31.15
N HIS A 247 3.58 16.32 32.34
CA HIS A 247 3.80 15.05 33.03
C HIS A 247 2.49 14.42 33.60
N GLY A 248 1.42 14.35 32.82
CA GLY A 248 0.11 13.87 33.27
C GLY A 248 -0.75 13.26 32.16
N GLY A 249 -0.15 12.42 31.31
CA GLY A 249 -0.88 11.71 30.26
C GLY A 249 -1.68 10.51 30.79
N THR A 250 -2.75 10.15 30.09
CA THR A 250 -3.56 8.95 30.38
C THR A 250 -2.87 7.73 29.77
N SER A 251 -2.58 6.71 30.58
CA SER A 251 -2.04 5.46 30.05
C SER A 251 -3.12 4.67 29.31
N VAL A 252 -2.76 3.97 28.23
CA VAL A 252 -3.64 2.98 27.58
C VAL A 252 -4.14 1.89 28.56
N ASP A 253 -3.43 1.65 29.68
CA ASP A 253 -3.86 0.74 30.73
C ASP A 253 -5.04 1.26 31.56
N GLU A 254 -5.33 2.56 31.50
CA GLU A 254 -6.52 3.17 32.11
C GLU A 254 -7.71 3.18 31.13
N LEU A 255 -7.44 3.06 29.83
CA LEU A 255 -8.43 3.07 28.75
C LEU A 255 -8.99 1.65 28.50
N ARG A 256 -9.51 1.05 29.56
CA ARG A 256 -10.03 -0.33 29.58
C ARG A 256 -11.54 -0.37 29.74
N GLY A 257 -12.17 -1.45 29.29
CA GLY A 257 -13.59 -1.67 29.56
C GLY A 257 -13.87 -2.05 31.02
N PRO A 258 -15.16 -2.26 31.37
CA PRO A 258 -15.57 -2.43 32.77
C PRO A 258 -14.88 -3.59 33.48
N ARG A 259 -14.10 -3.28 34.52
CA ARG A 259 -13.31 -4.27 35.29
C ARG A 259 -14.08 -5.00 36.40
N THR A 260 -15.25 -4.48 36.76
CA THR A 260 -16.16 -5.08 37.74
C THR A 260 -17.50 -5.40 37.10
N GLY A 261 -18.31 -6.22 37.76
CA GLY A 261 -19.60 -6.68 37.25
C GLY A 261 -19.51 -8.05 36.58
N LYS A 262 -20.62 -8.79 36.62
CA LYS A 262 -20.73 -10.11 36.00
C LYS A 262 -20.94 -9.94 34.49
N PRO A 263 -20.15 -10.59 33.62
CA PRO A 263 -20.37 -10.50 32.19
C PRO A 263 -21.71 -11.13 31.80
N ASN A 264 -22.39 -10.53 30.83
CA ASN A 264 -23.56 -11.10 30.18
C ASN A 264 -23.16 -12.33 29.35
N LYS A 265 -22.00 -12.23 28.69
CA LYS A 265 -21.42 -13.27 27.85
C LYS A 265 -19.95 -13.46 28.20
N ALA A 266 -19.57 -14.69 28.50
CA ALA A 266 -18.18 -15.05 28.79
C ALA A 266 -17.73 -16.16 27.82
N PHE A 267 -16.56 -15.98 27.23
CA PHE A 267 -15.96 -16.94 26.31
C PHE A 267 -14.53 -17.27 26.73
N THR A 268 -14.09 -18.47 26.38
CA THR A 268 -12.70 -18.90 26.51
C THR A 268 -12.19 -19.32 25.15
N LEU A 269 -11.12 -18.68 24.69
CA LEU A 269 -10.45 -18.99 23.43
C LEU A 269 -9.05 -19.49 23.74
N THR A 270 -8.76 -20.73 23.37
CA THR A 270 -7.45 -21.35 23.54
C THR A 270 -6.75 -21.38 22.19
N ALA A 271 -5.76 -20.53 22.00
CA ALA A 271 -4.91 -20.55 20.83
C ALA A 271 -4.02 -21.81 20.89
N LYS A 272 -4.08 -22.68 19.88
CA LYS A 272 -3.27 -23.91 19.81
C LYS A 272 -3.04 -24.38 18.38
N ASN A 273 -1.99 -25.19 18.19
CA ASN A 273 -1.78 -25.92 16.94
C ASN A 273 -2.85 -27.01 16.75
N ALA A 274 -3.38 -27.14 15.55
CA ALA A 274 -4.25 -28.26 15.17
C ALA A 274 -4.16 -28.54 13.66
N THR A 275 -4.57 -29.75 13.26
CA THR A 275 -4.79 -30.06 11.84
C THR A 275 -6.24 -29.72 11.49
N VAL A 276 -6.43 -28.84 10.52
CA VAL A 276 -7.74 -28.49 9.97
C VAL A 276 -7.92 -29.21 8.64
N ARG A 277 -9.05 -29.88 8.47
CA ARG A 277 -9.36 -30.61 7.23
C ARG A 277 -10.35 -29.82 6.39
N LEU A 278 -9.95 -29.46 5.17
CA LEU A 278 -10.81 -28.81 4.18
C LEU A 278 -11.80 -29.81 3.58
N SER A 279 -12.85 -29.30 2.96
CA SER A 279 -13.92 -30.12 2.36
C SER A 279 -13.45 -31.04 1.22
N SER A 280 -12.39 -30.68 0.50
CA SER A 280 -11.70 -31.54 -0.48
C SER A 280 -11.01 -32.75 0.16
N GLY A 281 -10.83 -32.73 1.47
CA GLY A 281 -10.05 -33.69 2.24
C GLY A 281 -8.62 -33.25 2.51
N THR A 282 -8.18 -32.12 1.95
CA THR A 282 -6.85 -31.53 2.20
C THR A 282 -6.66 -31.20 3.69
N GLU A 283 -5.50 -31.56 4.24
CA GLU A 283 -5.16 -31.28 5.64
C GLU A 283 -4.19 -30.09 5.74
N ILE A 284 -4.55 -29.11 6.55
CA ILE A 284 -3.77 -27.89 6.82
C ILE A 284 -3.24 -27.95 8.25
N LYS A 285 -1.94 -27.72 8.43
CA LYS A 285 -1.36 -27.46 9.75
C LYS A 285 -1.65 -26.02 10.14
N ALA A 286 -2.65 -25.84 11.00
CA ALA A 286 -3.21 -24.55 11.34
C ALA A 286 -2.83 -24.11 12.76
N LEU A 287 -2.83 -22.79 12.95
CA LEU A 287 -3.02 -22.18 14.26
C LEU A 287 -4.53 -21.97 14.44
N THR A 288 -5.06 -22.30 15.61
CA THR A 288 -6.52 -22.38 15.81
C THR A 288 -6.95 -21.80 17.14
N TYR A 289 -8.22 -21.40 17.23
CA TYR A 289 -8.88 -21.16 18.50
C TYR A 289 -9.74 -22.38 18.86
N ASN A 290 -9.53 -22.94 20.07
CA ASN A 290 -10.24 -24.12 20.56
C ASN A 290 -10.08 -25.38 19.67
N GLY A 291 -9.04 -25.45 18.84
CA GLY A 291 -8.77 -26.59 17.96
C GLY A 291 -9.52 -26.56 16.63
N GLN A 292 -10.15 -25.43 16.31
CA GLN A 292 -10.82 -25.20 15.03
C GLN A 292 -10.38 -23.88 14.40
N SER A 293 -10.33 -23.86 13.08
CA SER A 293 -10.23 -22.64 12.29
C SER A 293 -11.20 -22.74 11.09
N PRO A 294 -12.01 -21.70 10.79
CA PRO A 294 -12.14 -20.47 11.57
C PRO A 294 -12.51 -20.73 13.05
N GLY A 295 -12.10 -19.82 13.92
CA GLY A 295 -12.34 -19.89 15.36
C GLY A 295 -13.84 -19.89 15.69
N PRO A 296 -14.20 -20.21 16.95
CA PRO A 296 -15.60 -20.17 17.39
C PRO A 296 -16.29 -18.86 17.01
N GLU A 297 -17.49 -18.97 16.43
CA GLU A 297 -18.34 -17.82 16.20
C GLU A 297 -18.83 -17.27 17.55
N LEU A 298 -18.50 -16.01 17.83
CA LEU A 298 -18.91 -15.32 19.04
C LEU A 298 -20.19 -14.56 18.74
N ARG A 299 -21.31 -14.96 19.37
CA ARG A 299 -22.58 -14.22 19.28
C ARG A 299 -22.94 -13.57 20.61
N VAL A 300 -23.09 -12.26 20.58
CA VAL A 300 -23.47 -11.42 21.72
C VAL A 300 -24.63 -10.49 21.33
N ARG A 301 -25.24 -9.81 22.30
CA ARG A 301 -26.28 -8.81 22.04
C ARG A 301 -25.79 -7.41 22.34
N GLU A 302 -26.40 -6.45 21.66
CA GLU A 302 -26.22 -5.02 21.92
C GLU A 302 -26.41 -4.68 23.42
N GLY A 303 -25.36 -4.11 24.00
CA GLY A 303 -25.27 -3.75 25.42
C GLY A 303 -24.81 -4.87 26.35
N ASP A 304 -24.49 -6.06 25.84
CA ASP A 304 -23.86 -7.11 26.65
C ASP A 304 -22.47 -6.65 27.12
N LEU A 305 -22.18 -6.83 28.41
CA LEU A 305 -20.80 -6.88 28.90
C LEU A 305 -20.19 -8.22 28.49
N VAL A 306 -19.26 -8.16 27.56
CA VAL A 306 -18.54 -9.31 27.00
C VAL A 306 -17.23 -9.50 27.75
N GLU A 307 -16.93 -10.74 28.12
CA GLU A 307 -15.64 -11.14 28.68
C GLU A 307 -15.05 -12.28 27.83
N VAL A 308 -13.84 -12.10 27.30
CA VAL A 308 -13.14 -13.14 26.55
C VAL A 308 -11.79 -13.39 27.17
N THR A 309 -11.57 -14.62 27.64
CA THR A 309 -10.26 -15.05 28.14
C THR A 309 -9.52 -15.82 27.06
N LEU A 310 -8.39 -15.28 26.64
CA LEU A 310 -7.43 -15.91 25.74
C LEU A 310 -6.43 -16.72 26.56
N HIS A 311 -6.24 -17.98 26.21
CA HIS A 311 -5.15 -18.83 26.67
C HIS A 311 -4.24 -19.16 25.49
N ASN A 312 -2.92 -19.06 25.66
CA ASN A 312 -1.97 -19.44 24.62
C ASN A 312 -1.34 -20.81 24.93
N GLU A 313 -1.64 -21.82 24.12
CA GLU A 313 -1.03 -23.15 24.15
C GLU A 313 -0.16 -23.42 22.90
N ILE A 314 0.09 -22.41 22.06
CA ILE A 314 0.97 -22.56 20.90
C ILE A 314 2.42 -22.48 21.40
N PRO A 315 3.25 -23.51 21.17
CA PRO A 315 4.67 -23.43 21.48
C PRO A 315 5.35 -22.36 20.62
N ASP A 316 6.24 -21.58 21.23
CA ASP A 316 7.13 -20.62 20.58
C ASP A 316 6.47 -19.49 19.77
N GLU A 317 5.14 -19.31 19.88
CA GLU A 317 4.39 -18.25 19.22
C GLU A 317 3.62 -17.46 20.27
N ASN A 318 3.70 -16.14 20.21
CA ASN A 318 2.88 -15.26 21.05
C ASN A 318 1.58 -14.93 20.31
N VAL A 319 0.52 -14.56 21.05
CA VAL A 319 -0.78 -14.21 20.45
C VAL A 319 -1.43 -13.02 21.12
N THR A 320 -2.34 -12.36 20.42
CA THR A 320 -3.32 -11.42 20.98
C THR A 320 -4.68 -11.67 20.32
N ILE A 321 -5.68 -10.86 20.66
CA ILE A 321 -6.94 -10.77 19.90
C ILE A 321 -7.22 -9.30 19.65
N HIS A 322 -7.28 -8.93 18.37
CA HIS A 322 -7.85 -7.69 17.89
C HIS A 322 -9.30 -7.90 17.46
N TRP A 323 -10.16 -6.94 17.78
CA TRP A 323 -11.61 -6.96 17.55
C TRP A 323 -11.94 -6.14 16.31
N HIS A 324 -11.61 -6.69 15.15
CA HIS A 324 -11.62 -5.97 13.88
C HIS A 324 -12.99 -5.35 13.57
N GLY A 325 -12.97 -4.01 13.52
CA GLY A 325 -14.12 -3.15 13.24
C GLY A 325 -15.07 -2.90 14.43
N LEU A 326 -14.82 -3.46 15.62
CA LEU A 326 -15.60 -3.14 16.82
C LEU A 326 -14.87 -2.08 17.66
N ASP A 327 -15.55 -1.00 17.99
CA ASP A 327 -15.01 0.10 18.79
C ASP A 327 -14.98 -0.31 20.27
N VAL A 328 -13.91 -1.00 20.63
CA VAL A 328 -13.60 -1.32 22.03
C VAL A 328 -12.80 -0.17 22.67
N PRO A 329 -12.72 -0.07 24.00
CA PRO A 329 -11.75 0.82 24.64
C PRO A 329 -10.32 0.45 24.23
N ASN A 330 -9.44 1.44 24.06
CA ASN A 330 -8.12 1.23 23.45
C ASN A 330 -7.28 0.12 24.05
N GLY A 331 -7.26 -0.06 25.37
CA GLY A 331 -6.50 -1.15 25.94
C GLY A 331 -7.04 -2.54 25.56
N GLU A 332 -8.31 -2.70 25.21
CA GLU A 332 -8.87 -3.98 24.74
C GLU A 332 -8.55 -4.29 23.26
N ASP A 333 -7.90 -3.38 22.54
CA ASP A 333 -7.71 -3.45 21.08
C ASP A 333 -6.79 -4.59 20.61
N GLY A 334 -5.93 -5.10 21.48
CA GLY A 334 -5.14 -6.30 21.17
C GLY A 334 -3.81 -6.07 20.45
N VAL A 335 -3.34 -4.82 20.30
CA VAL A 335 -2.09 -4.50 19.60
C VAL A 335 -0.89 -4.71 20.51
N ALA A 336 -0.11 -5.76 20.23
CA ALA A 336 1.08 -6.10 21.00
C ALA A 336 2.14 -4.98 20.93
N GLY A 337 2.63 -4.54 22.08
CA GLY A 337 3.61 -3.46 22.17
C GLY A 337 3.03 -2.04 22.08
N ALA A 338 1.70 -1.90 21.90
CA ALA A 338 1.02 -0.61 21.83
C ALA A 338 -0.09 -0.49 22.89
N THR A 339 -1.05 -1.41 22.91
CA THR A 339 -2.21 -1.38 23.83
C THR A 339 -2.16 -2.47 24.90
N GLN A 340 -1.33 -3.49 24.67
CA GLN A 340 -1.01 -4.56 25.62
C GLN A 340 0.33 -5.23 25.28
N ASN A 341 0.82 -6.09 26.18
CA ASN A 341 1.82 -7.09 25.80
C ASN A 341 1.14 -8.29 25.11
N ALA A 342 1.91 -8.97 24.26
CA ALA A 342 1.52 -10.24 23.67
C ALA A 342 1.35 -11.31 24.76
N VAL A 343 0.42 -12.24 24.54
CA VAL A 343 0.23 -13.39 25.41
C VAL A 343 1.24 -14.47 25.03
N GLU A 344 2.27 -14.62 25.84
CA GLU A 344 3.32 -15.64 25.66
C GLU A 344 2.79 -17.07 25.85
N PRO A 345 3.49 -18.11 25.34
CA PRO A 345 3.13 -19.51 25.56
C PRO A 345 2.88 -19.85 27.03
N GLY A 346 1.74 -20.49 27.32
CA GLY A 346 1.25 -20.79 28.66
C GLY A 346 0.61 -19.60 29.39
N GLY A 347 0.66 -18.40 28.81
CA GLY A 347 0.07 -17.18 29.33
C GLY A 347 -1.43 -17.06 29.07
N SER A 348 -2.03 -16.01 29.63
CA SER A 348 -3.45 -15.71 29.41
C SER A 348 -3.73 -14.22 29.52
N PHE A 349 -4.79 -13.77 28.85
CA PHE A 349 -5.26 -12.39 28.91
C PHE A 349 -6.79 -12.34 28.84
N THR A 350 -7.42 -11.44 29.59
CA THR A 350 -8.87 -11.28 29.62
C THR A 350 -9.29 -9.91 29.09
N TYR A 351 -9.98 -9.92 27.96
CA TYR A 351 -10.61 -8.76 27.33
C TYR A 351 -12.00 -8.55 27.92
N ARG A 352 -12.35 -7.29 28.21
CA ARG A 352 -13.69 -6.92 28.70
C ARG A 352 -14.16 -5.63 28.06
N PHE A 353 -15.30 -5.66 27.37
CA PHE A 353 -15.90 -4.49 26.72
C PHE A 353 -17.42 -4.62 26.63
N ILE A 354 -18.10 -3.50 26.37
CA ILE A 354 -19.54 -3.48 26.10
C ILE A 354 -19.73 -3.53 24.59
N ALA A 355 -20.54 -4.46 24.10
CA ALA A 355 -20.84 -4.56 22.66
C ALA A 355 -21.93 -3.54 22.29
N GLU A 356 -21.55 -2.32 21.92
CA GLU A 356 -22.51 -1.24 21.61
C GLU A 356 -22.95 -1.23 20.14
N GLN A 357 -22.09 -1.68 19.22
CA GLN A 357 -22.38 -1.67 17.79
C GLN A 357 -23.03 -3.00 17.36
N VAL A 358 -24.25 -2.95 16.82
CA VAL A 358 -24.89 -4.10 16.16
C VAL A 358 -24.25 -4.29 14.79
N GLY A 359 -23.84 -5.51 14.44
CA GLY A 359 -23.22 -5.75 13.15
C GLY A 359 -22.43 -7.05 13.03
N THR A 360 -21.73 -7.16 11.89
CA THR A 360 -20.80 -8.24 11.56
C THR A 360 -19.37 -7.75 11.73
N PHE A 361 -18.69 -8.32 12.72
CA PHE A 361 -17.28 -8.09 13.02
C PHE A 361 -16.54 -9.42 12.96
N TRP A 362 -15.24 -9.36 13.17
CA TRP A 362 -14.40 -10.53 13.26
C TRP A 362 -13.26 -10.26 14.22
N TYR A 363 -12.53 -11.30 14.58
CA TYR A 363 -11.42 -11.20 15.50
C TYR A 363 -10.25 -12.02 14.98
N HIS A 364 -9.04 -11.51 15.19
CA HIS A 364 -7.81 -12.18 14.76
C HIS A 364 -6.65 -11.80 15.67
N THR A 365 -5.55 -12.56 15.61
CA THR A 365 -4.34 -12.14 16.35
C THR A 365 -3.72 -10.90 15.71
N HIS A 366 -3.13 -10.04 16.54
CA HIS A 366 -2.38 -8.84 16.14
C HIS A 366 -0.93 -8.92 16.64
N GLN A 367 -0.43 -10.16 16.62
CA GLN A 367 0.93 -10.55 16.94
C GLN A 367 1.37 -11.49 15.81
N ASN A 368 2.35 -11.05 15.02
CA ASN A 368 2.77 -11.68 13.77
C ASN A 368 1.56 -12.05 12.86
N PRO A 369 0.66 -11.09 12.55
CA PRO A 369 -0.60 -11.38 11.87
C PRO A 369 -0.38 -11.98 10.48
N LEU A 370 0.68 -11.57 9.77
CA LEU A 370 1.06 -12.07 8.45
C LEU A 370 1.06 -13.61 8.39
N GLU A 371 1.78 -14.26 9.28
CA GLU A 371 1.86 -15.72 9.31
C GLU A 371 0.70 -16.35 10.08
N ALA A 372 0.25 -15.73 11.16
CA ALA A 372 -0.72 -16.34 12.06
C ALA A 372 -2.16 -16.38 11.49
N ILE A 373 -2.58 -15.32 10.78
CA ILE A 373 -3.90 -15.27 10.13
C ILE A 373 -3.93 -16.21 8.92
N ARG A 374 -2.88 -16.18 8.08
CA ARG A 374 -2.71 -17.14 6.97
C ARG A 374 -2.82 -18.60 7.45
N ARG A 375 -2.35 -18.88 8.67
CA ARG A 375 -2.41 -20.21 9.31
C ARG A 375 -3.69 -20.47 10.09
N GLY A 376 -4.61 -19.51 10.26
CA GLY A 376 -5.95 -19.76 10.78
C GLY A 376 -6.35 -19.10 12.11
N LEU A 377 -5.55 -18.19 12.70
CA LEU A 377 -5.94 -17.46 13.92
C LEU A 377 -6.88 -16.29 13.67
N PHE A 378 -8.10 -16.62 13.23
CA PHE A 378 -9.20 -15.67 13.05
C PHE A 378 -10.54 -16.34 13.37
N GLY A 379 -11.59 -15.56 13.59
CA GLY A 379 -12.97 -16.03 13.74
C GLY A 379 -13.98 -14.88 13.66
N ALA A 380 -15.27 -15.19 13.65
CA ALA A 380 -16.33 -14.18 13.51
C ALA A 380 -16.89 -13.71 14.86
N LEU A 381 -17.23 -12.42 14.95
CA LEU A 381 -17.95 -11.81 16.07
C LEU A 381 -19.22 -11.14 15.55
N ILE A 382 -20.38 -11.64 15.97
CA ILE A 382 -21.67 -11.08 15.60
C ILE A 382 -22.30 -10.42 16.82
N VAL A 383 -22.62 -9.14 16.69
CA VAL A 383 -23.40 -8.41 17.69
C VAL A 383 -24.83 -8.29 17.18
N GLU A 384 -25.74 -9.02 17.81
CA GLU A 384 -27.16 -9.03 17.46
C GLU A 384 -27.88 -7.82 18.09
N PRO A 385 -28.98 -7.33 17.47
CA PRO A 385 -29.84 -6.34 18.10
C PRO A 385 -30.29 -6.80 19.49
N ARG A 386 -30.51 -5.86 20.41
CA ARG A 386 -30.97 -6.18 21.78
C ARG A 386 -32.22 -7.07 21.80
N ASP A 387 -33.15 -6.81 20.90
CA ASP A 387 -34.42 -7.52 20.76
C ASP A 387 -34.29 -8.86 20.01
N GLY A 388 -33.08 -9.21 19.58
CA GLY A 388 -32.76 -10.42 18.82
C GLY A 388 -32.86 -10.23 17.30
N PRO A 389 -32.38 -11.21 16.52
CA PRO A 389 -32.46 -11.19 15.06
C PRO A 389 -33.92 -11.38 14.59
N PRO A 390 -34.24 -11.01 13.33
CA PRO A 390 -35.56 -11.24 12.74
C PRO A 390 -36.00 -12.73 12.86
N PRO A 391 -37.22 -13.02 13.33
CA PRO A 391 -37.69 -14.40 13.48
C PRO A 391 -37.72 -15.16 12.15
N GLY A 392 -37.19 -16.39 12.16
CA GLY A 392 -37.21 -17.27 11.00
C GLY A 392 -36.18 -16.94 9.91
N GLU A 393 -35.31 -15.94 10.12
CA GLU A 393 -34.16 -15.68 9.25
C GLU A 393 -33.12 -16.82 9.35
N ARG A 394 -32.59 -17.24 8.20
CA ARG A 394 -31.42 -18.11 8.12
C ARG A 394 -30.18 -17.23 7.95
N ASP A 395 -29.39 -17.15 9.00
CA ASP A 395 -28.18 -16.32 9.10
C ASP A 395 -26.93 -17.21 8.90
N PHE A 396 -26.18 -16.98 7.83
CA PHE A 396 -24.96 -17.72 7.48
C PHE A 396 -23.74 -16.81 7.55
N VAL A 397 -22.77 -17.16 8.39
CA VAL A 397 -21.45 -16.52 8.40
C VAL A 397 -20.55 -17.17 7.34
N VAL A 398 -20.01 -16.36 6.43
CA VAL A 398 -19.16 -16.80 5.32
C VAL A 398 -17.83 -16.06 5.38
N GLN A 399 -16.81 -16.73 5.92
CA GLN A 399 -15.44 -16.21 6.01
C GLN A 399 -14.64 -16.64 4.78
N ALA A 400 -14.41 -15.70 3.87
CA ALA A 400 -13.60 -15.91 2.68
C ALA A 400 -12.12 -15.85 3.08
N HIS A 401 -11.41 -16.97 2.91
CA HIS A 401 -10.00 -17.14 3.30
C HIS A 401 -9.17 -17.81 2.21
N GLU A 402 -7.85 -17.64 2.24
CA GLU A 402 -6.90 -18.35 1.40
C GLU A 402 -5.92 -19.14 2.27
N TRP A 403 -6.01 -20.46 2.20
CA TRP A 403 -5.16 -21.38 2.95
C TRP A 403 -3.85 -21.63 2.24
N ARG A 404 -2.73 -21.34 2.91
CA ARG A 404 -1.40 -21.65 2.39
C ARG A 404 -1.09 -23.14 2.55
N THR A 405 -0.71 -23.79 1.46
CA THR A 405 -0.14 -25.14 1.46
C THR A 405 1.34 -25.09 1.03
N PRO A 406 2.11 -26.18 1.12
CA PRO A 406 3.50 -26.21 0.64
C PRO A 406 3.64 -25.90 -0.86
N ASP A 407 2.64 -26.27 -1.68
CA ASP A 407 2.74 -26.26 -3.14
C ASP A 407 1.85 -25.19 -3.80
N ASP A 408 0.78 -24.76 -3.13
CA ASP A 408 -0.20 -23.81 -3.67
C ASP A 408 -1.00 -23.12 -2.56
N ASN A 409 -1.84 -22.16 -2.92
CA ASN A 409 -2.84 -21.57 -2.06
C ASN A 409 -4.25 -22.06 -2.41
N ILE A 410 -5.07 -22.31 -1.40
CA ILE A 410 -6.43 -22.82 -1.56
C ILE A 410 -7.45 -21.81 -1.04
N VAL A 411 -8.21 -21.24 -1.97
CA VAL A 411 -9.30 -20.31 -1.67
C VAL A 411 -10.53 -21.07 -1.18
N SER A 412 -11.10 -20.67 -0.05
CA SER A 412 -12.24 -21.34 0.58
C SER A 412 -13.18 -20.37 1.30
N PHE A 413 -14.38 -20.86 1.62
CA PHE A 413 -15.26 -20.29 2.64
C PHE A 413 -15.08 -21.07 3.96
N GLY A 414 -14.33 -20.50 4.90
CA GLY A 414 -13.86 -21.20 6.10
C GLY A 414 -13.04 -22.42 5.69
N THR A 415 -13.50 -23.62 6.05
CA THR A 415 -12.88 -24.89 5.62
C THR A 415 -13.48 -25.48 4.34
N SER A 416 -14.42 -24.78 3.70
CA SER A 416 -15.12 -25.25 2.52
C SER A 416 -14.48 -24.74 1.23
N ASP A 417 -13.57 -25.53 0.67
CA ASP A 417 -12.89 -25.30 -0.62
C ASP A 417 -13.59 -25.97 -1.82
N THR A 418 -14.63 -26.76 -1.56
CA THR A 418 -15.51 -27.38 -2.58
C THR A 418 -16.93 -26.83 -2.47
N LEU A 419 -17.76 -27.08 -3.48
CA LEU A 419 -19.15 -26.62 -3.50
C LEU A 419 -19.97 -27.25 -2.37
N GLN A 420 -20.40 -26.43 -1.41
CA GLN A 420 -21.27 -26.85 -0.31
C GLN A 420 -22.74 -26.61 -0.66
N ARG A 421 -23.61 -27.43 -0.08
CA ARG A 421 -25.05 -27.33 -0.30
C ARG A 421 -25.81 -27.31 1.01
N GLN A 422 -26.74 -26.38 1.14
CA GLN A 422 -27.59 -26.21 2.32
C GLN A 422 -29.05 -26.12 1.90
N GLU A 423 -29.91 -26.86 2.60
CA GLU A 423 -31.34 -26.82 2.35
C GLU A 423 -31.99 -25.62 3.05
N VAL A 424 -32.71 -24.82 2.27
CA VAL A 424 -33.45 -23.64 2.72
C VAL A 424 -34.80 -23.61 2.00
N ALA A 425 -35.89 -23.57 2.77
CA ALA A 425 -37.23 -23.58 2.19
C ALA A 425 -37.53 -22.25 1.45
N PRO A 426 -38.26 -22.30 0.32
CA PRO A 426 -38.73 -21.08 -0.35
C PRO A 426 -39.51 -20.16 0.61
N GLY A 427 -39.35 -18.85 0.44
CA GLY A 427 -39.97 -17.84 1.31
C GLY A 427 -39.20 -17.55 2.61
N THR A 428 -38.16 -18.31 2.92
CA THR A 428 -37.32 -18.08 4.11
C THR A 428 -36.45 -16.83 3.92
N PRO A 429 -36.43 -15.87 4.85
CA PRO A 429 -35.45 -14.79 4.83
C PRO A 429 -34.04 -15.35 5.03
N VAL A 430 -33.07 -14.88 4.24
CA VAL A 430 -31.68 -15.30 4.30
C VAL A 430 -30.78 -14.08 4.45
N ARG A 431 -29.79 -14.20 5.34
CA ARG A 431 -28.66 -13.29 5.49
C ARG A 431 -27.35 -14.06 5.29
N LEU A 432 -26.48 -13.53 4.44
CA LEU A 432 -25.12 -13.98 4.24
C LEU A 432 -24.18 -12.91 4.78
N ARG A 433 -23.46 -13.20 5.86
CA ARG A 433 -22.46 -12.32 6.45
C ARG A 433 -21.10 -12.62 5.83
N LEU A 434 -20.77 -11.90 4.78
CA LEU A 434 -19.53 -12.08 4.02
C LEU A 434 -18.40 -11.35 4.76
N ILE A 435 -17.32 -12.07 5.08
CA ILE A 435 -16.15 -11.54 5.79
C ILE A 435 -14.92 -11.92 4.99
N ASN A 436 -14.07 -10.96 4.61
CA ASN A 436 -12.80 -11.25 3.96
C ASN A 436 -11.67 -11.31 5.00
N THR A 437 -11.32 -12.54 5.41
CA THR A 437 -10.28 -12.80 6.43
C THR A 437 -8.90 -13.04 5.83
N ASP A 438 -8.80 -12.88 4.52
CA ASP A 438 -7.62 -13.19 3.74
C ASP A 438 -6.45 -12.25 4.07
N ASN A 439 -5.27 -12.58 3.56
CA ASN A 439 -4.13 -11.69 3.50
C ASN A 439 -3.82 -11.36 2.04
N ASN A 440 -4.59 -10.39 1.51
CA ASN A 440 -4.66 -9.91 0.12
C ASN A 440 -3.56 -10.43 -0.83
N PRO A 441 -3.69 -11.64 -1.40
CA PRO A 441 -2.71 -12.17 -2.33
C PRO A 441 -2.99 -11.73 -3.78
N SER A 442 -3.91 -10.78 -4.01
CA SER A 442 -4.38 -10.49 -5.37
C SER A 442 -3.25 -9.91 -6.24
N THR A 443 -2.87 -10.68 -7.26
CA THR A 443 -1.94 -10.25 -8.32
C THR A 443 -2.48 -9.09 -9.14
N ASP A 444 -3.77 -8.77 -8.98
CA ASP A 444 -4.52 -7.86 -9.84
C ASP A 444 -4.74 -6.47 -9.24
N SER A 445 -4.19 -6.17 -8.06
CA SER A 445 -4.35 -4.85 -7.40
C SER A 445 -5.82 -4.44 -7.23
N ARG A 446 -6.65 -5.42 -6.87
CA ARG A 446 -8.12 -5.30 -6.74
C ARG A 446 -8.62 -6.04 -5.50
N PRO A 447 -9.79 -5.65 -4.97
CA PRO A 447 -10.41 -6.35 -3.85
C PRO A 447 -10.92 -7.73 -4.27
N ARG A 448 -11.08 -8.62 -3.28
CA ARG A 448 -11.58 -9.99 -3.50
C ARG A 448 -12.99 -9.96 -4.07
N ALA A 449 -13.21 -10.71 -5.14
CA ALA A 449 -14.46 -10.61 -5.90
C ALA A 449 -15.40 -11.79 -5.60
N LEU A 450 -16.62 -11.49 -5.15
CA LEU A 450 -17.69 -12.46 -4.86
C LEU A 450 -18.91 -12.18 -5.75
N THR A 451 -19.70 -13.21 -6.07
CA THR A 451 -20.99 -13.06 -6.77
C THR A 451 -22.08 -13.94 -6.16
N VAL A 452 -23.33 -13.46 -6.21
CA VAL A 452 -24.52 -14.23 -5.82
C VAL A 452 -25.47 -14.35 -7.01
N ASN A 453 -25.78 -15.58 -7.42
CA ASN A 453 -26.60 -15.87 -8.59
C ASN A 453 -27.87 -16.65 -8.24
N GLY A 454 -28.93 -16.44 -9.02
CA GLY A 454 -30.21 -17.16 -8.91
C GLY A 454 -31.34 -16.38 -8.23
N THR A 455 -31.06 -15.23 -7.63
CA THR A 455 -32.07 -14.31 -7.11
C THR A 455 -31.50 -12.89 -7.00
N PRO A 456 -32.33 -11.83 -7.15
CA PRO A 456 -31.91 -10.51 -6.73
C PRO A 456 -31.64 -10.47 -5.22
N VAL A 457 -30.57 -9.77 -4.84
CA VAL A 457 -30.13 -9.61 -3.45
C VAL A 457 -30.03 -8.14 -3.06
N ARG A 458 -29.88 -7.85 -1.76
CA ARG A 458 -29.62 -6.52 -1.22
C ARG A 458 -28.39 -6.56 -0.33
N VAL A 459 -27.51 -5.57 -0.42
CA VAL A 459 -26.46 -5.35 0.59
C VAL A 459 -27.11 -4.59 1.74
N ALA A 460 -27.35 -5.27 2.86
CA ALA A 460 -28.04 -4.74 4.03
C ALA A 460 -27.10 -3.98 4.97
N ALA A 461 -25.82 -4.36 5.05
CA ALA A 461 -24.81 -3.66 5.85
C ALA A 461 -23.43 -3.74 5.20
N ILE A 462 -22.59 -2.74 5.49
CA ILE A 462 -21.18 -2.66 5.12
C ILE A 462 -20.38 -2.43 6.40
N ASP A 463 -19.34 -3.24 6.64
CA ASP A 463 -18.43 -3.11 7.79
C ASP A 463 -19.15 -3.00 9.16
N GLY A 464 -20.27 -3.70 9.30
CA GLY A 464 -21.08 -3.70 10.52
C GLY A 464 -22.05 -2.52 10.63
N VAL A 465 -22.19 -1.67 9.61
CA VAL A 465 -23.13 -0.54 9.59
C VAL A 465 -24.22 -0.75 8.55
N ASP A 466 -25.48 -0.62 8.97
CA ASP A 466 -26.64 -0.81 8.09
C ASP A 466 -26.66 0.20 6.93
N VAL A 467 -26.97 -0.31 5.74
CA VAL A 467 -27.23 0.50 4.54
C VAL A 467 -28.64 1.06 4.62
N ASN A 468 -28.79 2.37 4.47
CA ASN A 468 -30.09 3.01 4.42
C ASN A 468 -30.79 2.77 3.07
N GLY A 469 -31.99 2.18 3.09
CA GLY A 469 -32.82 1.92 1.90
C GLY A 469 -32.13 1.07 0.82
N PRO A 470 -31.67 -0.15 1.15
CA PRO A 470 -30.91 -0.98 0.22
C PRO A 470 -31.77 -1.45 -0.97
N THR A 471 -31.22 -1.32 -2.19
CA THR A 471 -31.92 -1.63 -3.44
C THR A 471 -31.56 -3.02 -3.97
N PRO A 472 -32.47 -3.72 -4.67
CA PRO A 472 -32.14 -5.01 -5.30
C PRO A 472 -31.00 -4.89 -6.30
N LEU A 473 -30.13 -5.90 -6.34
CA LEU A 473 -29.07 -6.12 -7.31
C LEU A 473 -29.26 -7.50 -7.94
N THR A 474 -29.11 -7.60 -9.25
CA THR A 474 -29.23 -8.85 -10.01
C THR A 474 -27.84 -9.35 -10.39
N ASP A 475 -27.53 -10.59 -10.01
CA ASP A 475 -26.24 -11.23 -10.25
C ASP A 475 -25.02 -10.33 -9.91
N PRO A 476 -25.01 -9.68 -8.72
CA PRO A 476 -24.03 -8.66 -8.43
C PRO A 476 -22.61 -9.22 -8.31
N ARG A 477 -21.64 -8.44 -8.78
CA ARG A 477 -20.23 -8.63 -8.45
C ARG A 477 -19.82 -7.67 -7.34
N PHE A 478 -19.46 -8.22 -6.18
CA PHE A 478 -18.96 -7.48 -5.03
C PHE A 478 -17.43 -7.42 -5.06
N GLY A 479 -16.86 -6.24 -4.79
CA GLY A 479 -15.47 -6.12 -4.35
C GLY A 479 -15.44 -6.02 -2.83
N LEU A 480 -14.88 -7.01 -2.15
CA LEU A 480 -14.76 -7.05 -0.69
C LEU A 480 -13.31 -6.75 -0.30
N ALA A 481 -13.09 -5.61 0.33
CA ALA A 481 -11.79 -5.22 0.88
C ALA A 481 -11.27 -6.30 1.82
N THR A 482 -9.95 -6.48 1.93
CA THR A 482 -9.40 -7.34 2.97
C THR A 482 -9.69 -6.73 4.33
N GLY A 483 -10.19 -7.54 5.27
CA GLY A 483 -10.77 -7.06 6.52
C GLY A 483 -12.21 -6.54 6.41
N GLY A 484 -12.69 -6.24 5.20
CA GLY A 484 -14.04 -5.74 4.93
C GLY A 484 -15.15 -6.79 5.05
N ARG A 485 -16.36 -6.32 5.34
CA ARG A 485 -17.57 -7.15 5.52
C ARG A 485 -18.76 -6.61 4.76
N TYR A 486 -19.57 -7.51 4.18
CA TYR A 486 -20.91 -7.18 3.66
C TYR A 486 -21.95 -8.16 4.19
N ASP A 487 -23.08 -7.65 4.68
CA ASP A 487 -24.26 -8.48 4.93
C ASP A 487 -25.16 -8.43 3.70
N VAL A 488 -25.35 -9.58 3.05
CA VAL A 488 -26.20 -9.72 1.85
C VAL A 488 -27.49 -10.45 2.21
N THR A 489 -28.64 -9.88 1.83
CA THR A 489 -29.96 -10.40 2.19
C THR A 489 -30.83 -10.66 0.97
N PHE A 490 -31.67 -11.70 1.08
CA PHE A 490 -32.72 -12.01 0.11
C PHE A 490 -33.77 -12.92 0.75
N THR A 491 -34.90 -13.08 0.08
CA THR A 491 -35.88 -14.12 0.41
C THR A 491 -35.61 -15.32 -0.50
N MET A 492 -35.48 -16.51 0.09
CA MET A 492 -35.18 -17.74 -0.64
C MET A 492 -36.21 -17.96 -1.77
N PRO A 493 -35.79 -18.02 -3.05
CA PRO A 493 -36.71 -18.22 -4.17
C PRO A 493 -37.16 -19.68 -4.27
N ALA A 494 -37.99 -19.98 -5.28
CA ALA A 494 -38.42 -21.35 -5.57
C ALA A 494 -37.33 -22.23 -6.21
N GLY A 495 -36.22 -21.65 -6.66
CA GLY A 495 -35.04 -22.35 -7.19
C GLY A 495 -33.82 -22.16 -6.29
N PRO A 496 -32.65 -22.67 -6.69
CA PRO A 496 -31.42 -22.52 -5.90
C PRO A 496 -30.77 -21.13 -6.06
N VAL A 497 -29.97 -20.76 -5.07
CA VAL A 497 -29.13 -19.55 -5.04
C VAL A 497 -27.68 -19.98 -4.79
N ARG A 498 -26.72 -19.38 -5.49
CA ARG A 498 -25.30 -19.70 -5.36
C ARG A 498 -24.49 -18.47 -4.98
N LEU A 499 -23.76 -18.53 -3.88
CA LEU A 499 -22.65 -17.64 -3.57
C LEU A 499 -21.35 -18.26 -4.10
N THR A 500 -20.58 -17.49 -4.85
CA THR A 500 -19.33 -17.93 -5.46
C THR A 500 -18.22 -16.94 -5.16
N ASP A 501 -17.06 -17.46 -4.81
CA ASP A 501 -15.80 -16.72 -4.88
C ASP A 501 -15.22 -16.82 -6.28
N LEU A 502 -14.96 -15.68 -6.93
CA LEU A 502 -14.46 -15.72 -8.32
C LEU A 502 -13.02 -16.23 -8.43
N ALA A 503 -12.26 -16.28 -7.33
CA ALA A 503 -10.96 -16.93 -7.26
C ALA A 503 -11.06 -18.47 -7.10
N ASN A 504 -12.21 -19.01 -6.71
CA ASN A 504 -12.50 -20.45 -6.71
C ASN A 504 -13.91 -20.74 -7.25
N ARG A 505 -14.01 -20.81 -8.58
CA ARG A 505 -15.29 -21.01 -9.30
C ARG A 505 -15.85 -22.44 -9.19
N ASP A 506 -15.04 -23.39 -8.75
CA ASP A 506 -15.47 -24.79 -8.53
C ASP A 506 -16.04 -24.98 -7.12
N GLY A 507 -15.67 -24.12 -6.18
CA GLY A 507 -16.22 -24.04 -4.83
C GLY A 507 -17.49 -23.17 -4.71
N GLY A 508 -17.89 -22.92 -3.46
CA GLY A 508 -18.94 -21.97 -3.11
C GLY A 508 -20.02 -22.54 -2.19
N LEU A 509 -21.10 -21.79 -2.02
CA LEU A 509 -22.26 -22.18 -1.22
C LEU A 509 -23.52 -22.12 -2.07
N VAL A 510 -24.22 -23.25 -2.18
CA VAL A 510 -25.54 -23.36 -2.81
C VAL A 510 -26.59 -23.50 -1.73
N LEU A 511 -27.49 -22.51 -1.66
CA LEU A 511 -28.74 -22.64 -0.91
C LEU A 511 -29.81 -23.13 -1.85
N ALA A 512 -30.57 -24.15 -1.47
CA ALA A 512 -31.58 -24.71 -2.35
C ALA A 512 -32.82 -25.23 -1.61
N PRO A 513 -33.99 -25.23 -2.27
CA PRO A 513 -35.16 -25.90 -1.75
C PRO A 513 -34.89 -27.39 -1.49
N PRO A 514 -35.55 -28.00 -0.49
CA PRO A 514 -35.43 -29.43 -0.24
C PRO A 514 -35.69 -30.27 -1.49
N GLY A 515 -34.79 -31.20 -1.81
CA GLY A 515 -34.90 -32.10 -2.96
C GLY A 515 -34.53 -31.51 -4.34
N ASP A 516 -34.34 -30.19 -4.47
CA ASP A 516 -33.68 -29.63 -5.65
C ASP A 516 -32.22 -30.13 -5.63
N THR A 517 -31.57 -30.39 -6.78
CA THR A 517 -30.12 -30.72 -6.88
C THR A 517 -29.40 -29.85 -7.92
N SER A 518 -30.11 -28.92 -8.55
CA SER A 518 -29.57 -28.00 -9.53
C SER A 518 -28.67 -26.94 -8.87
N THR A 519 -27.81 -26.34 -9.69
CA THR A 519 -26.87 -25.29 -9.28
C THR A 519 -26.96 -24.13 -10.27
N PRO A 520 -27.17 -22.88 -9.80
CA PRO A 520 -27.14 -21.69 -10.63
C PRO A 520 -25.83 -21.57 -11.40
N LYS A 521 -25.91 -21.07 -12.64
CA LYS A 521 -24.73 -20.68 -13.40
C LYS A 521 -24.09 -19.46 -12.74
N ILE A 522 -22.75 -19.42 -12.79
CA ILE A 522 -22.00 -18.23 -12.36
C ILE A 522 -22.18 -17.16 -13.42
N VAL A 523 -22.64 -15.99 -13.01
CA VAL A 523 -22.71 -14.76 -13.80
C VAL A 523 -21.94 -13.70 -13.01
N ASP A 524 -20.93 -13.08 -13.62
CA ASP A 524 -20.02 -12.10 -13.00
C ASP A 524 -19.91 -10.77 -13.76
N ASP A 525 -20.74 -10.59 -14.79
CA ASP A 525 -20.91 -9.37 -15.57
C ASP A 525 -22.29 -8.71 -15.34
N GLY A 526 -22.97 -9.07 -14.24
CA GLY A 526 -24.24 -8.49 -13.79
C GLY A 526 -24.09 -7.09 -13.19
N ASP A 527 -24.95 -6.75 -12.23
CA ASP A 527 -24.95 -5.42 -11.61
C ASP A 527 -23.61 -5.14 -10.90
N HIS A 528 -23.00 -4.00 -11.22
CA HIS A 528 -21.81 -3.54 -10.49
C HIS A 528 -22.23 -2.90 -9.18
N PHE A 529 -21.83 -3.51 -8.06
CA PHE A 529 -22.05 -2.94 -6.75
C PHE A 529 -21.04 -1.82 -6.47
N ASP A 530 -21.53 -0.60 -6.28
CA ASP A 530 -20.73 0.56 -5.91
C ASP A 530 -21.31 1.26 -4.67
N PRO A 531 -20.68 1.10 -3.48
CA PRO A 531 -21.13 1.71 -2.23
C PRO A 531 -21.33 3.23 -2.30
N LEU A 532 -20.59 3.93 -3.17
CA LEU A 532 -20.62 5.39 -3.27
C LEU A 532 -22.03 5.93 -3.60
N SER A 533 -22.80 5.17 -4.38
CA SER A 533 -24.16 5.54 -4.82
C SER A 533 -25.25 4.56 -4.39
N TYR A 534 -24.90 3.47 -3.69
CA TYR A 534 -25.83 2.41 -3.34
C TYR A 534 -26.72 2.79 -2.14
N GLY A 535 -27.98 2.34 -2.19
CA GLY A 535 -28.99 2.67 -1.19
C GLY A 535 -29.57 4.08 -1.37
N SER A 536 -30.00 4.68 -0.27
CA SER A 536 -30.67 5.99 -0.25
C SER A 536 -30.00 6.93 0.75
N GLY A 537 -30.06 8.24 0.51
CA GLY A 537 -29.47 9.23 1.40
C GLY A 537 -29.95 9.10 2.85
N GLY A 538 -29.12 9.47 3.81
CA GLY A 538 -29.42 9.40 5.24
C GLY A 538 -28.78 10.55 5.99
N SER A 539 -28.96 10.59 7.32
CA SER A 539 -28.31 11.57 8.18
C SER A 539 -26.78 11.38 8.12
N ARG A 540 -26.04 12.47 7.97
CA ARG A 540 -24.57 12.49 7.98
C ARG A 540 -24.12 13.48 9.05
N PRO A 541 -23.23 13.10 9.98
CA PRO A 541 -22.73 14.03 11.00
C PRO A 541 -21.85 15.13 10.40
N PHE A 542 -21.23 14.86 9.25
CA PHE A 542 -20.43 15.81 8.47
C PHE A 542 -20.42 15.37 7.00
N ASP A 543 -20.03 16.29 6.12
CA ASP A 543 -19.91 16.10 4.67
C ASP A 543 -18.68 16.82 4.11
N ALA A 544 -18.41 16.68 2.81
CA ALA A 544 -17.25 17.29 2.16
C ALA A 544 -17.14 18.83 2.32
N GLY A 545 -18.23 19.53 2.64
CA GLY A 545 -18.27 20.99 2.86
C GLY A 545 -18.24 21.41 4.32
N SER A 546 -18.20 20.46 5.26
CA SER A 546 -18.18 20.73 6.70
C SER A 546 -16.85 21.35 7.15
N SER A 547 -16.86 21.99 8.32
CA SER A 547 -15.63 22.40 9.00
C SER A 547 -14.99 21.22 9.71
N TYR A 548 -13.67 21.10 9.61
CA TYR A 548 -12.89 20.03 10.22
C TYR A 548 -11.81 20.64 11.13
N ASP A 549 -11.67 20.09 12.32
CA ASP A 549 -10.66 20.52 13.30
C ASP A 549 -9.26 20.04 12.87
N ARG A 550 -9.20 18.89 12.20
CA ARG A 550 -7.98 18.28 11.66
C ARG A 550 -8.19 17.87 10.22
N SER A 551 -7.20 18.10 9.37
CA SER A 551 -7.18 17.68 7.97
C SER A 551 -5.82 17.07 7.62
N PHE A 552 -5.83 15.78 7.29
CA PHE A 552 -4.63 15.02 6.96
C PHE A 552 -4.63 14.61 5.48
N THR A 553 -3.44 14.36 4.94
CA THR A 553 -3.28 13.69 3.64
C THR A 553 -2.42 12.45 3.84
N GLN A 554 -2.88 11.33 3.32
CA GLN A 554 -2.21 10.04 3.35
C GLN A 554 -1.89 9.62 1.91
N LEU A 555 -0.62 9.72 1.55
CA LEU A 555 -0.09 9.34 0.24
C LEU A 555 0.44 7.92 0.34
N LEU A 556 -0.23 6.99 -0.35
CA LEU A 556 0.17 5.59 -0.44
C LEU A 556 1.05 5.44 -1.68
N ASP A 557 2.29 5.02 -1.47
CA ASP A 557 3.33 4.91 -2.50
C ASP A 557 4.10 3.59 -2.33
N ASP A 558 4.96 3.29 -3.30
CA ASP A 558 5.92 2.18 -3.22
C ASP A 558 7.35 2.65 -3.61
N ARG A 559 8.37 2.04 -3.01
CA ARG A 559 9.77 2.28 -3.39
C ARG A 559 10.63 1.03 -3.24
N LEU A 560 11.59 0.86 -4.14
CA LEU A 560 12.68 -0.09 -3.97
C LEU A 560 13.62 0.45 -2.89
N SER A 561 13.60 -0.16 -1.70
CA SER A 561 14.42 0.25 -0.57
C SER A 561 14.79 -0.94 0.31
N PHE A 562 15.77 -0.74 1.19
CA PHE A 562 15.98 -1.67 2.28
C PHE A 562 14.97 -1.43 3.39
N TYR A 563 14.43 -2.50 3.96
CA TYR A 563 13.60 -2.50 5.16
C TYR A 563 14.04 -3.66 6.05
N ASN A 564 14.32 -3.38 7.32
CA ASN A 564 14.82 -4.34 8.29
C ASN A 564 16.03 -5.18 7.80
N GLY A 565 16.90 -4.56 7.00
CA GLY A 565 18.07 -5.20 6.38
C GLY A 565 17.84 -6.03 5.12
N GLY A 566 16.60 -6.26 4.70
CA GLY A 566 16.26 -6.89 3.42
C GLY A 566 15.99 -5.85 2.33
N LEU A 567 16.13 -6.22 1.05
CA LEU A 567 15.75 -5.37 -0.09
C LEU A 567 14.35 -5.74 -0.56
N HIS A 568 13.44 -4.78 -0.55
CA HIS A 568 12.03 -4.98 -0.87
C HIS A 568 11.51 -3.87 -1.79
N LEU A 569 10.39 -4.13 -2.48
CA LEU A 569 9.50 -3.06 -2.90
C LEU A 569 8.68 -2.67 -1.68
N VAL A 570 9.18 -1.69 -0.94
CA VAL A 570 8.64 -1.24 0.35
C VAL A 570 7.44 -0.33 0.08
N PRO A 571 6.23 -0.72 0.52
CA PRO A 571 5.10 0.20 0.56
C PRO A 571 5.32 1.26 1.63
N ILE A 572 4.95 2.50 1.34
CA ILE A 572 5.24 3.66 2.18
C ILE A 572 4.02 4.57 2.29
N ILE A 573 3.93 5.28 3.42
CA ILE A 573 2.91 6.30 3.68
C ILE A 573 3.61 7.64 3.83
N ASN A 574 3.20 8.64 3.06
CA ASN A 574 3.76 9.99 3.08
C ASN A 574 5.29 10.03 2.91
N GLY A 575 5.85 9.11 2.12
CA GLY A 575 7.30 9.04 1.85
C GLY A 575 8.10 8.20 2.84
N HIS A 576 7.46 7.68 3.89
CA HIS A 576 8.09 6.97 5.00
C HIS A 576 7.53 5.54 5.17
N SER A 577 8.36 4.65 5.72
CA SER A 577 7.94 3.35 6.23
C SER A 577 8.02 3.39 7.76
N PHE A 578 7.17 2.64 8.45
CA PHE A 578 7.25 2.48 9.90
C PHE A 578 8.70 2.14 10.32
N PRO A 579 9.26 2.73 11.39
CA PRO A 579 8.60 3.55 12.41
C PRO A 579 8.53 5.05 12.09
N ASP A 580 9.03 5.48 10.92
CA ASP A 580 9.14 6.91 10.58
C ASP A 580 7.86 7.49 9.95
N THR A 581 6.82 6.66 9.77
CA THR A 581 5.51 7.11 9.27
C THR A 581 4.92 8.17 10.20
N PRO A 582 4.31 9.24 9.65
CA PRO A 582 3.77 10.29 10.47
C PRO A 582 2.61 9.78 11.33
N THR A 583 2.62 10.13 12.61
CA THR A 583 1.48 9.92 13.51
C THR A 583 0.44 11.02 13.28
N LEU A 584 -0.81 10.63 13.03
CA LEU A 584 -1.94 11.55 12.95
C LEU A 584 -2.37 11.91 14.38
N MET A 585 -2.10 13.14 14.81
CA MET A 585 -2.39 13.59 16.16
C MET A 585 -3.73 14.31 16.24
N VAL A 586 -4.60 13.85 17.13
CA VAL A 586 -5.96 14.36 17.33
C VAL A 586 -6.25 14.66 18.80
N ARG A 587 -7.31 15.43 19.07
CA ARG A 587 -7.91 15.56 20.39
C ARG A 587 -9.24 14.82 20.44
N MET A 588 -9.65 14.50 21.67
CA MET A 588 -11.01 14.10 21.94
C MET A 588 -12.00 15.12 21.35
N ASP A 589 -13.00 14.58 20.67
CA ASP A 589 -14.07 15.27 19.94
C ASP A 589 -13.68 16.04 18.68
N ASP A 590 -12.41 16.00 18.22
CA ASP A 590 -12.03 16.58 16.92
C ASP A 590 -12.85 15.93 15.79
N VAL A 591 -13.35 16.74 14.86
CA VAL A 591 -13.88 16.25 13.58
C VAL A 591 -12.75 16.21 12.57
N VAL A 592 -12.39 15.02 12.13
CA VAL A 592 -11.18 14.75 11.34
C VAL A 592 -11.57 14.48 9.89
N LYS A 593 -10.82 15.07 8.95
CA LYS A 593 -10.84 14.68 7.54
C LYS A 593 -9.50 14.08 7.14
N VAL A 594 -9.54 12.96 6.42
CA VAL A 594 -8.34 12.36 5.82
C VAL A 594 -8.56 12.23 4.32
N ARG A 595 -7.60 12.73 3.55
CA ARG A 595 -7.52 12.52 2.10
C ARG A 595 -6.53 11.40 1.82
N ILE A 596 -7.01 10.25 1.38
CA ILE A 596 -6.18 9.08 1.06
C ILE A 596 -5.98 9.02 -0.44
N VAL A 597 -4.73 8.92 -0.89
CA VAL A 597 -4.34 8.96 -2.31
C VAL A 597 -3.42 7.79 -2.60
N ASN A 598 -3.83 6.89 -3.49
CA ASN A 598 -2.96 5.79 -3.90
C ASN A 598 -2.21 6.10 -5.19
N ARG A 599 -0.93 6.43 -5.05
CA ARG A 599 0.03 6.67 -6.14
C ARG A 599 0.92 5.45 -6.43
N SER A 600 0.68 4.32 -5.77
CA SER A 600 1.42 3.08 -5.96
C SER A 600 0.77 2.19 -7.03
N HIS A 601 1.41 1.07 -7.35
CA HIS A 601 0.90 0.09 -8.33
C HIS A 601 0.05 -1.02 -7.71
N GLN A 602 -0.23 -0.96 -6.41
CA GLN A 602 -0.91 -2.03 -5.67
C GLN A 602 -2.12 -1.46 -4.93
N ASN A 603 -3.15 -2.26 -4.69
CA ASN A 603 -4.25 -1.83 -3.83
C ASN A 603 -3.85 -1.89 -2.36
N HIS A 604 -4.47 -1.01 -1.57
CA HIS A 604 -4.23 -0.92 -0.13
C HIS A 604 -5.57 -0.86 0.60
N PRO A 605 -6.01 -1.98 1.21
CA PRO A 605 -7.13 -1.98 2.14
C PRO A 605 -6.70 -1.32 3.45
N MET A 606 -6.93 -0.02 3.59
CA MET A 606 -6.56 0.73 4.80
C MET A 606 -7.57 0.46 5.91
N HIS A 607 -7.08 0.05 7.08
CA HIS A 607 -7.87 -0.28 8.26
C HIS A 607 -7.53 0.64 9.43
N LEU A 608 -8.52 1.44 9.88
CA LEU A 608 -8.40 2.27 11.08
C LEU A 608 -9.05 1.57 12.27
N HIS A 609 -8.29 1.39 13.35
CA HIS A 609 -8.81 0.80 14.57
C HIS A 609 -9.66 1.78 15.38
N GLY A 610 -10.63 1.22 16.12
CA GLY A 610 -11.40 1.91 17.17
C GLY A 610 -12.33 3.02 16.69
N HIS A 611 -12.47 3.21 15.37
CA HIS A 611 -13.34 4.20 14.76
C HIS A 611 -13.89 3.69 13.43
N HIS A 612 -15.15 4.01 13.15
CA HIS A 612 -15.66 4.03 11.78
C HIS A 612 -15.47 5.41 11.13
N ALA A 613 -15.07 5.41 9.86
CA ALA A 613 -14.98 6.60 9.03
C ALA A 613 -16.07 6.62 7.96
N LEU A 614 -16.65 7.80 7.73
CA LEU A 614 -17.62 8.05 6.67
C LEU A 614 -16.89 8.44 5.40
N VAL A 615 -17.15 7.72 4.31
CA VAL A 615 -16.68 8.12 2.98
C VAL A 615 -17.48 9.32 2.47
N LEU A 616 -16.76 10.42 2.20
CA LEU A 616 -17.31 11.70 1.74
C LEU A 616 -17.31 11.80 0.22
N SER A 617 -16.19 11.39 -0.40
CA SER A 617 -16.01 11.41 -1.85
C SER A 617 -15.00 10.35 -2.30
N ARG A 618 -15.12 9.94 -3.57
CA ARG A 618 -14.13 9.14 -4.30
C ARG A 618 -13.86 9.80 -5.65
N ASN A 619 -12.58 10.07 -5.94
CA ASN A 619 -12.13 10.71 -7.18
C ASN A 619 -12.85 12.04 -7.46
N GLY A 620 -13.10 12.83 -6.41
CA GLY A 620 -13.85 14.09 -6.48
C GLY A 620 -15.37 13.93 -6.66
N VAL A 621 -15.88 12.70 -6.82
CA VAL A 621 -17.32 12.41 -6.87
C VAL A 621 -17.82 12.17 -5.45
N ARG A 622 -18.79 12.99 -5.01
CA ARG A 622 -19.38 12.87 -3.67
C ARG A 622 -20.18 11.58 -3.52
N ALA A 623 -20.16 11.02 -2.31
CA ALA A 623 -21.06 9.94 -1.95
C ALA A 623 -22.53 10.42 -1.98
N THR A 624 -23.39 9.71 -2.70
CA THR A 624 -24.81 10.06 -2.91
C THR A 624 -25.79 9.02 -2.36
N GLY A 625 -25.32 7.79 -2.16
CA GLY A 625 -26.12 6.71 -1.59
C GLY A 625 -26.31 6.83 -0.08
N SER A 626 -26.48 5.68 0.58
CA SER A 626 -26.41 5.56 2.03
C SER A 626 -25.13 6.23 2.57
N PRO A 627 -25.14 6.82 3.78
CA PRO A 627 -23.90 7.08 4.49
C PRO A 627 -23.06 5.80 4.50
N TRP A 628 -21.91 5.86 3.83
CA TRP A 628 -21.02 4.71 3.65
C TRP A 628 -19.95 4.79 4.73
N TRP A 629 -20.24 4.13 5.85
CA TRP A 629 -19.30 3.96 6.95
C TRP A 629 -18.43 2.75 6.68
N ILE A 630 -17.14 2.89 6.99
CA ILE A 630 -16.12 1.86 6.84
C ILE A 630 -15.22 1.84 8.06
N ASP A 631 -14.64 0.70 8.34
CA ASP A 631 -13.39 0.61 9.10
C ASP A 631 -12.26 0.05 8.21
N SER A 632 -12.61 -0.58 7.08
CA SER A 632 -11.67 -1.11 6.10
C SER A 632 -12.00 -0.60 4.70
N LEU A 633 -11.11 0.21 4.12
CA LEU A 633 -11.31 0.83 2.80
C LEU A 633 -10.25 0.39 1.80
N ASP A 634 -10.66 -0.33 0.76
CA ASP A 634 -9.77 -0.67 -0.36
C ASP A 634 -9.52 0.55 -1.26
N VAL A 635 -8.27 1.02 -1.28
CA VAL A 635 -7.84 2.11 -2.15
C VAL A 635 -6.98 1.54 -3.28
N ILE A 636 -7.54 1.42 -4.47
CA ILE A 636 -6.82 0.89 -5.64
C ILE A 636 -5.94 1.97 -6.32
N PRO A 637 -4.98 1.60 -7.19
CA PRO A 637 -4.11 2.56 -7.87
C PRO A 637 -4.86 3.69 -8.59
N GLY A 638 -4.47 4.93 -8.31
CA GLY A 638 -5.05 6.12 -8.91
C GLY A 638 -6.35 6.60 -8.27
N GLU A 639 -6.82 5.96 -7.20
CA GLU A 639 -7.96 6.46 -6.43
C GLU A 639 -7.57 7.50 -5.39
N ILE A 640 -8.50 8.43 -5.18
CA ILE A 640 -8.48 9.43 -4.12
C ILE A 640 -9.78 9.27 -3.33
N TYR A 641 -9.69 9.02 -2.03
CA TYR A 641 -10.82 9.10 -1.12
C TYR A 641 -10.68 10.29 -0.20
N GLU A 642 -11.81 10.92 0.12
CA GLU A 642 -11.94 11.77 1.29
C GLU A 642 -12.85 11.06 2.28
N ILE A 643 -12.33 10.82 3.48
CA ILE A 643 -13.08 10.24 4.59
C ILE A 643 -13.13 11.24 5.74
N GLY A 644 -14.14 11.11 6.60
CA GLY A 644 -14.17 11.83 7.86
C GLY A 644 -14.64 10.95 9.01
N PHE A 645 -14.16 11.24 10.21
CA PHE A 645 -14.59 10.57 11.43
C PHE A 645 -14.55 11.57 12.59
N LYS A 646 -15.25 11.23 13.67
CA LYS A 646 -15.14 11.95 14.92
C LYS A 646 -14.14 11.22 15.80
N ALA A 647 -13.18 11.94 16.39
CA ALA A 647 -12.23 11.37 17.32
C ALA A 647 -12.88 11.26 18.72
N ASP A 648 -13.71 10.24 18.94
CA ASP A 648 -14.46 10.02 20.18
C ASP A 648 -14.09 8.75 20.97
N ASN A 649 -13.09 8.00 20.50
CA ASN A 649 -12.54 6.85 21.21
C ASN A 649 -11.06 7.12 21.58
N PRO A 650 -10.76 7.66 22.78
CA PRO A 650 -9.41 8.07 23.13
C PRO A 650 -8.45 6.88 23.18
N GLY A 651 -7.24 7.04 22.64
CA GLY A 651 -6.27 5.97 22.61
C GLY A 651 -5.07 6.20 21.71
N LEU A 652 -4.32 5.12 21.50
CA LEU A 652 -3.32 4.97 20.46
C LEU A 652 -3.82 3.88 19.51
N TRP A 653 -4.20 4.27 18.29
CA TRP A 653 -4.88 3.42 17.33
C TRP A 653 -4.01 3.16 16.12
N MET A 654 -3.94 1.91 15.68
CA MET A 654 -3.28 1.56 14.43
C MET A 654 -4.14 2.02 13.24
N ASP A 655 -3.49 2.53 12.21
CA ASP A 655 -4.03 2.66 10.86
C ASP A 655 -3.04 1.97 9.92
N HIS A 656 -3.42 0.84 9.34
CA HIS A 656 -2.49 0.01 8.59
C HIS A 656 -3.13 -0.60 7.35
N CYS A 657 -2.27 -0.97 6.39
CA CYS A 657 -2.72 -1.73 5.24
C CYS A 657 -3.05 -3.17 5.67
N HIS A 658 -4.25 -3.64 5.39
CA HIS A 658 -4.69 -5.01 5.67
C HIS A 658 -4.27 -5.99 4.55
N ASN A 659 -3.37 -5.56 3.67
CA ASN A 659 -2.41 -6.47 3.04
C ASN A 659 -1.25 -6.64 4.03
N LEU A 660 -1.19 -7.78 4.71
CA LEU A 660 -0.25 -8.01 5.82
C LEU A 660 1.20 -8.15 5.32
N ASP A 661 1.44 -8.47 4.04
CA ASP A 661 2.80 -8.34 3.48
C ASP A 661 3.20 -6.86 3.40
N HIS A 662 2.27 -5.95 3.12
CA HIS A 662 2.55 -4.52 3.13
C HIS A 662 2.75 -3.99 4.55
N ALA A 663 1.89 -4.39 5.49
CA ALA A 663 2.01 -4.01 6.89
C ALA A 663 3.36 -4.46 7.49
N ALA A 664 3.73 -5.73 7.29
CA ALA A 664 5.01 -6.29 7.75
C ALA A 664 6.24 -5.62 7.12
N ASN A 665 6.07 -4.96 5.97
CA ASN A 665 7.11 -4.18 5.31
C ASN A 665 7.01 -2.67 5.60
N GLY A 666 6.24 -2.26 6.62
CA GLY A 666 6.24 -0.92 7.18
C GLY A 666 5.11 0.00 6.72
N MET A 667 4.06 -0.53 6.08
CA MET A 667 2.86 0.25 5.73
C MET A 667 1.87 0.33 6.88
N VAL A 668 2.36 0.93 7.96
CA VAL A 668 1.69 1.08 9.25
C VAL A 668 1.84 2.53 9.68
N MET A 669 0.77 3.13 10.22
CA MET A 669 0.81 4.42 10.89
C MET A 669 -0.13 4.41 12.10
N HIS A 670 -0.19 5.53 12.82
CA HIS A 670 -1.02 5.63 14.02
C HIS A 670 -1.88 6.87 13.99
N LEU A 671 -3.10 6.72 14.48
CA LEU A 671 -3.90 7.80 15.01
C LEU A 671 -3.69 7.85 16.53
N ALA A 672 -3.13 8.95 17.04
CA ALA A 672 -2.85 9.12 18.46
C ALA A 672 -3.63 10.29 19.04
N TYR A 673 -4.13 10.11 20.25
CA TYR A 673 -4.77 11.18 21.01
C TYR A 673 -3.74 11.93 21.84
N GLU A 674 -3.85 13.26 21.83
CA GLU A 674 -3.00 14.12 22.65
C GLU A 674 -3.08 13.71 24.13
N GLY A 675 -1.90 13.49 24.75
CA GLY A 675 -1.81 13.11 26.16
C GLY A 675 -2.03 11.62 26.45
N VAL A 676 -2.27 10.77 25.45
CA VAL A 676 -2.27 9.31 25.66
C VAL A 676 -0.85 8.76 25.64
N THR A 677 -0.53 7.83 26.54
CA THR A 677 0.79 7.19 26.65
C THR A 677 0.68 5.68 26.71
N SER A 678 1.72 4.98 26.27
CA SER A 678 1.80 3.52 26.35
C SER A 678 3.03 3.08 27.13
N PRO A 679 2.89 2.19 28.13
CA PRO A 679 4.02 1.60 28.82
C PRO A 679 4.66 0.43 28.04
N TYR A 680 4.11 0.10 26.88
CA TYR A 680 4.51 -1.06 26.09
C TYR A 680 5.60 -0.67 25.06
N GLU A 681 6.45 -1.66 24.76
CA GLU A 681 7.49 -1.56 23.74
C GLU A 681 7.36 -2.72 22.76
N LEU A 682 7.70 -2.50 21.50
CA LEU A 682 7.83 -3.54 20.48
C LEU A 682 9.27 -3.67 19.99
N GLY A 683 9.53 -4.72 19.20
CA GLY A 683 10.81 -4.98 18.57
C GLY A 683 11.41 -6.32 19.02
N ARG A 684 12.50 -6.72 18.36
CA ARG A 684 13.11 -8.06 18.52
C ARG A 684 13.63 -8.36 19.94
N GLY A 685 13.85 -7.32 20.74
CA GLY A 685 14.23 -7.42 22.14
C GLY A 685 13.04 -7.58 23.11
N THR A 686 11.82 -7.69 22.59
CA THR A 686 10.56 -7.84 23.33
C THR A 686 9.75 -9.05 22.82
N PRO A 687 8.75 -9.56 23.57
CA PRO A 687 7.80 -10.54 23.03
C PRO A 687 6.81 -9.93 22.03
N ASN A 688 6.77 -8.61 21.88
CA ASN A 688 5.80 -7.90 21.07
C ASN A 688 6.30 -7.72 19.64
N GLN A 689 5.61 -8.37 18.71
CA GLN A 689 5.85 -8.28 17.28
C GLN A 689 4.49 -7.98 16.61
N PRO A 690 4.03 -6.72 16.70
CA PRO A 690 3.01 -6.23 15.78
C PRO A 690 3.54 -6.32 14.34
N GLU A 691 2.64 -6.25 13.37
CA GLU A 691 2.75 -6.33 11.91
C GLU A 691 4.13 -6.57 11.27
#